data_AF-A0A654A385-F1
#
_entry.id   AF-A0A654A385-F1
#
_cell.length_a   1.000
_cell.length_b   1.000
_cell.length_c   1.000
_cell.angle_alpha   90.00
_cell.angle_beta   90.00
_cell.angle_gamma   90.00
#
_symmetry.space_group_name_H-M   'P 1'
#
loop_
_entity.id
_entity.type
_entity.pdbx_description
1 polymer ?
#
loop_
_entity_poly.entity_id
_entity_poly.type
_entity_poly.pdbx_seq_one_letter_code
_entity_poly.pdbx_strand_id
1 'polypeptide(L)'
;MTSVIVPAVAAAPRKRLALRLLAGTALVLLATPFAAPALADGGRGGDGYAGAAGGGGLDNPIGAGGAGLNGTGQFPGGGGGGGGAGAVTGGAGGFDTLGDSTIGRGGTGGVHGFVGSGLPLAGSVGSNGGGGGGSGWYETGGGGGGGGGYGAVITGAGALGILSGSITGGNGGSGAGSQNNWGGSGGSGGIGLFFTAGSVARTLTVTGTVQGGNGGHGGGSGYNLAGSGGAGGVGIMFANGSATTTLTVTGTVQGGNGGSAGPGYPAGELGAGGAGIVGSNLSITTSGTISGGTDIGGGNRAAAIRFTGGANSLTFGNATSGLIGDIVIEAGTLTFAQPADVTVDNIVSGAGAVIKTGTGTLTLTQENTYSGGTTIAGGAISISKESNLGNTSGTLTLDGGVLQITGTTLNGLARTIILGSNGGGFDIVEAGNSFIVNQSLSGTGSLAKTGAGTLVLKGASSYSGATTVSEGTLRAGAANAFSANSTFTVASGTTLDLAGFSQTIASLAGAGTVTLGSGTLTAGSDNTSTTFSGTITGTGGVTKTGTGTLTLTGTNTYTGSTKVSSGKLVVNGSLASTVTLDGGTLGGSGTIAGVSVGSGATVVPPAWAVRSPLTVSEVLPEGESVPPLLTVVAPIEPSPATVPPPSIASDPPTRAPLSTSVAFDTVVVPEKPELSAVRIVVPESTLIVPAPEIAFEKL
;
A
#
# COMPACT_ATOMS: atom_id res chain seq x y z
N MET A 1 -7.23 -24.32 3.86
CA MET A 1 -7.89 -25.07 4.95
C MET A 1 -8.78 -24.12 5.72
N THR A 2 -9.92 -24.60 6.20
CA THR A 2 -10.98 -23.78 6.78
C THR A 2 -10.72 -23.49 8.26
N SER A 3 -10.71 -22.22 8.67
CA SER A 3 -10.59 -21.83 10.09
C SER A 3 -11.96 -21.45 10.65
N VAL A 4 -12.41 -22.18 11.66
CA VAL A 4 -13.64 -21.91 12.42
C VAL A 4 -13.29 -21.13 13.69
N ILE A 5 -14.07 -20.08 13.99
CA ILE A 5 -13.92 -19.24 15.18
C ILE A 5 -14.89 -19.75 16.27
N VAL A 6 -14.40 -19.94 17.50
CA VAL A 6 -15.21 -20.11 18.72
C VAL A 6 -14.51 -19.35 19.87
N PRO A 7 -15.23 -18.59 20.73
CA PRO A 7 -14.63 -17.64 21.66
C PRO A 7 -14.23 -18.20 23.04
N ALA A 8 -13.59 -17.36 23.85
CA ALA A 8 -12.95 -17.70 25.13
C ALA A 8 -13.90 -17.87 26.33
N VAL A 9 -13.50 -18.73 27.28
CA VAL A 9 -14.01 -18.83 28.67
C VAL A 9 -12.81 -19.03 29.62
N ALA A 10 -12.95 -18.64 30.89
CA ALA A 10 -11.85 -18.27 31.79
C ALA A 10 -11.35 -19.33 32.82
N ALA A 11 -10.23 -19.00 33.47
CA ALA A 11 -9.72 -19.41 34.79
C ALA A 11 -8.99 -20.79 35.00
N ALA A 12 -7.65 -20.69 35.18
CA ALA A 12 -6.67 -21.35 36.08
C ALA A 12 -6.95 -22.71 36.83
N PRO A 13 -5.93 -23.45 37.39
CA PRO A 13 -4.49 -23.14 37.53
C PRO A 13 -3.47 -24.28 37.18
N ARG A 14 -2.19 -23.86 37.03
CA ARG A 14 -0.91 -24.59 37.17
C ARG A 14 -0.89 -26.15 37.25
N LYS A 15 -0.28 -26.80 36.25
CA LYS A 15 0.61 -27.97 36.44
C LYS A 15 1.85 -27.87 35.54
N ARG A 16 3.02 -28.24 36.09
CA ARG A 16 4.28 -28.35 35.35
C ARG A 16 4.28 -29.65 34.53
N LEU A 17 4.63 -29.58 33.24
CA LEU A 17 5.07 -30.75 32.49
C LEU A 17 6.33 -30.38 31.70
N ALA A 18 7.44 -31.02 32.04
CA ALA A 18 8.69 -30.86 31.28
C ALA A 18 8.62 -31.72 30.03
N LEU A 19 8.77 -31.12 28.84
CA LEU A 19 8.97 -31.86 27.60
C LEU A 19 10.40 -31.66 27.11
N ARG A 20 11.04 -32.77 26.72
CA ARG A 20 12.46 -32.84 26.40
C ARG A 20 12.79 -32.10 25.10
N LEU A 21 13.98 -31.50 25.11
CA LEU A 21 14.65 -30.89 23.98
C LEU A 21 14.84 -31.90 22.83
N LEU A 22 14.52 -31.50 21.60
CA LEU A 22 15.18 -32.01 20.39
C LEU A 22 15.51 -30.80 19.51
N ALA A 23 16.79 -30.62 19.17
CA ALA A 23 17.29 -29.41 18.54
C ALA A 23 16.96 -29.35 17.04
N GLY A 24 16.72 -28.16 16.49
CA GLY A 24 16.37 -28.05 15.07
C GLY A 24 16.16 -26.68 14.43
N THR A 25 16.29 -25.56 15.15
CA THR A 25 16.33 -24.21 14.52
C THR A 25 16.92 -23.21 15.50
N ALA A 26 17.96 -22.48 15.09
CA ALA A 26 18.47 -21.35 15.83
C ALA A 26 17.55 -20.14 15.60
N LEU A 27 16.50 -20.01 16.43
CA LEU A 27 15.76 -18.77 16.55
C LEU A 27 16.68 -17.75 17.23
N VAL A 28 17.50 -17.06 16.42
CA VAL A 28 18.22 -15.86 16.85
C VAL A 28 17.17 -14.79 17.07
N LEU A 29 16.63 -14.75 18.29
CA LEU A 29 15.79 -13.66 18.76
C LEU A 29 16.70 -12.44 18.94
N LEU A 30 16.97 -11.75 17.83
CA LEU A 30 17.50 -10.39 17.83
C LEU A 30 16.43 -9.47 18.41
N ALA A 31 16.30 -9.54 19.74
CA ALA A 31 15.66 -8.54 20.56
C ALA A 31 16.52 -7.28 20.50
N THR A 32 16.46 -6.59 19.36
CA THR A 32 16.76 -5.17 19.32
C THR A 32 15.87 -4.52 20.38
N PRO A 33 16.43 -3.77 21.35
CA PRO A 33 15.60 -3.02 22.26
C PRO A 33 14.95 -1.90 21.46
N PHE A 34 13.75 -2.16 20.94
CA PHE A 34 12.83 -1.09 20.60
C PHE A 34 12.66 -0.28 21.88
N ALA A 35 13.15 0.96 21.85
CA ALA A 35 13.00 1.87 22.96
C ALA A 35 11.51 1.94 23.31
N ALA A 36 11.18 1.59 24.57
CA ALA A 36 9.89 1.94 25.13
C ALA A 36 9.69 3.45 24.91
N PRO A 37 8.44 3.91 24.65
CA PRO A 37 8.22 5.28 24.26
C PRO A 37 8.83 6.23 25.28
N ALA A 38 9.54 7.25 24.80
CA ALA A 38 9.77 8.48 25.56
C ALA A 38 8.41 9.17 25.74
N LEU A 39 7.61 8.63 26.66
CA LEU A 39 6.64 9.36 27.46
C LEU A 39 7.42 10.35 28.35
N ALA A 40 6.73 11.17 29.14
CA ALA A 40 7.36 11.98 30.19
C ALA A 40 7.82 11.13 31.40
N ASP A 41 8.39 9.96 31.12
CA ASP A 41 9.09 9.13 32.09
C ASP A 41 10.39 9.86 32.40
N GLY A 42 10.56 10.35 33.63
CA GLY A 42 11.80 10.99 34.04
C GLY A 42 13.00 10.10 33.72
N GLY A 43 13.98 10.64 32.99
CA GLY A 43 15.08 9.86 32.41
C GLY A 43 15.71 8.93 33.43
N ARG A 44 15.92 7.66 33.05
CA ARG A 44 16.50 6.65 33.94
C ARG A 44 17.77 7.21 34.58
N GLY A 45 17.81 7.25 35.92
CA GLY A 45 19.07 7.44 36.63
C GLY A 45 20.06 6.39 36.15
N GLY A 46 21.27 6.82 35.80
CA GLY A 46 22.21 6.01 35.02
C GLY A 46 22.47 4.62 35.63
N ASP A 47 22.69 3.63 34.77
CA ASP A 47 22.88 2.21 35.12
C ASP A 47 24.21 1.97 35.89
N GLY A 48 24.28 2.43 37.13
CA GLY A 48 25.39 2.27 38.07
C GLY A 48 25.11 1.20 39.12
N TYR A 49 25.53 -0.04 38.83
CA TYR A 49 25.36 -1.25 39.64
C TYR A 49 23.91 -1.73 39.88
N ALA A 50 23.74 -3.05 39.82
CA ALA A 50 22.47 -3.74 40.04
C ALA A 50 22.02 -3.65 41.51
N GLY A 51 21.30 -2.58 41.85
CA GLY A 51 20.71 -2.38 43.18
C GLY A 51 20.35 -0.93 43.54
N ALA A 52 20.86 0.07 42.81
CA ALA A 52 20.70 1.50 43.15
C ALA A 52 20.00 2.33 42.06
N ALA A 53 19.08 1.72 41.31
CA ALA A 53 18.34 2.39 40.25
C ALA A 53 17.27 3.35 40.82
N GLY A 54 17.63 4.62 41.00
CA GLY A 54 16.69 5.71 41.24
C GLY A 54 15.90 6.00 39.96
N GLY A 55 14.72 5.38 39.82
CA GLY A 55 13.81 5.68 38.71
C GLY A 55 13.30 7.13 38.79
N GLY A 56 13.29 7.83 37.66
CA GLY A 56 12.58 9.10 37.55
C GLY A 56 11.09 8.92 37.82
N GLY A 57 10.44 9.96 38.36
CA GLY A 57 8.99 9.93 38.56
C GLY A 57 8.25 9.81 37.22
N LEU A 58 7.16 9.05 37.23
CA LEU A 58 6.19 9.06 36.14
C LEU A 58 5.26 10.25 36.35
N ASP A 59 5.21 11.19 35.40
CA ASP A 59 4.28 12.32 35.47
C ASP A 59 2.83 11.83 35.33
N ASN A 60 2.07 11.90 36.43
CA ASN A 60 0.67 11.51 36.45
C ASN A 60 -0.21 12.63 35.84
N PRO A 61 -0.83 12.41 34.66
CA PRO A 61 -1.57 13.46 33.95
C PRO A 61 -2.93 13.82 34.57
N ILE A 62 -3.41 13.06 35.55
CA ILE A 62 -4.68 13.29 36.26
C ILE A 62 -4.49 13.58 37.75
N GLY A 63 -3.23 13.73 38.19
CA GLY A 63 -2.85 14.22 39.52
C GLY A 63 -2.47 13.14 40.53
N ALA A 64 -1.46 13.48 41.34
CA ALA A 64 -0.73 12.63 42.29
C ALA A 64 0.26 11.65 41.64
N GLY A 65 1.45 12.16 41.30
CA GLY A 65 2.63 11.32 41.06
C GLY A 65 3.07 10.62 42.35
N GLY A 66 3.54 9.38 42.23
CA GLY A 66 4.06 8.61 43.37
C GLY A 66 5.43 9.14 43.81
N ALA A 67 5.69 9.14 45.11
CA ALA A 67 7.01 9.43 45.64
C ALA A 67 8.02 8.38 45.13
N GLY A 68 9.19 8.84 44.68
CA GLY A 68 10.30 7.95 44.34
C GLY A 68 10.73 7.10 45.54
N LEU A 69 11.04 5.82 45.30
CA LEU A 69 11.47 4.91 46.35
C LEU A 69 12.89 5.23 46.80
N ASN A 70 13.11 5.37 48.10
CA ASN A 70 14.45 5.35 48.69
C ASN A 70 15.11 4.00 48.40
N GLY A 71 16.30 4.01 47.81
CA GLY A 71 17.12 2.82 47.67
C GLY A 71 17.57 2.34 49.05
N THR A 72 17.12 1.16 49.50
CA THR A 72 17.45 0.59 50.81
C THR A 72 18.84 -0.07 50.83
N GLY A 73 19.82 0.54 50.16
CA GLY A 73 21.18 0.04 50.03
C GLY A 73 22.09 0.46 51.20
N GLN A 74 23.20 -0.26 51.38
CA GLN A 74 24.14 -0.05 52.50
C GLN A 74 25.08 1.17 52.33
N PHE A 75 24.79 2.05 51.38
CA PHE A 75 25.43 3.35 51.15
C PHE A 75 24.34 4.42 51.02
N PRO A 76 24.54 5.68 51.47
CA PRO A 76 23.57 6.77 51.30
C PRO A 76 23.46 7.25 49.83
N GLY A 77 22.98 6.38 48.95
CA GLY A 77 22.79 6.65 47.53
C GLY A 77 21.63 7.63 47.30
N GLY A 78 21.83 8.61 46.42
CA GLY A 78 20.91 9.73 46.21
C GLY A 78 19.48 9.29 45.90
N GLY A 79 18.53 9.81 46.67
CA GLY A 79 17.10 9.54 46.50
C GLY A 79 16.56 10.18 45.22
N GLY A 80 16.18 9.35 44.25
CA GLY A 80 15.47 9.77 43.03
C GLY A 80 14.04 10.24 43.33
N GLY A 81 13.90 11.41 43.94
CA GLY A 81 12.60 12.00 44.29
C GLY A 81 11.91 12.62 43.07
N GLY A 82 11.21 11.82 42.28
CA GLY A 82 10.31 12.30 41.24
C GLY A 82 9.17 13.13 41.84
N GLY A 83 9.10 14.42 41.48
CA GLY A 83 8.03 15.31 41.94
C GLY A 83 6.73 15.09 41.16
N GLY A 84 5.66 14.72 41.84
CA GLY A 84 4.35 14.54 41.21
C GLY A 84 3.65 15.86 40.87
N ALA A 85 3.18 15.98 39.62
CA ALA A 85 2.21 17.01 39.24
C ALA A 85 0.79 16.66 39.72
N GLY A 86 -0.09 17.67 39.83
CA GLY A 86 -1.52 17.45 40.10
C GLY A 86 -2.30 18.52 40.87
N ALA A 87 -1.66 19.55 41.43
CA ALA A 87 -2.34 20.61 42.16
C ALA A 87 -1.76 22.01 41.86
N VAL A 88 -2.50 23.05 42.27
CA VAL A 88 -2.09 24.47 42.20
C VAL A 88 -0.81 24.78 43.01
N THR A 89 -0.34 23.80 43.78
CA THR A 89 0.96 23.74 44.44
C THR A 89 1.66 22.45 44.00
N GLY A 90 2.86 22.56 43.43
CA GLY A 90 3.63 21.41 42.95
C GLY A 90 3.97 20.42 44.07
N GLY A 91 4.05 19.13 43.70
CA GLY A 91 4.47 18.08 44.64
C GLY A 91 5.89 18.33 45.12
N ALA A 92 6.07 18.34 46.45
CA ALA A 92 7.39 18.47 47.04
C ALA A 92 8.30 17.32 46.59
N GLY A 93 9.54 17.64 46.19
CA GLY A 93 10.60 16.65 46.05
C GLY A 93 10.79 15.90 47.38
N GLY A 94 11.27 14.66 47.31
CA GLY A 94 11.31 13.75 48.46
C GLY A 94 11.80 14.39 49.75
N PHE A 95 10.89 14.51 50.73
CA PHE A 95 11.24 14.88 52.10
C PHE A 95 11.92 13.68 52.77
N ASP A 96 13.24 13.75 52.93
CA ASP A 96 13.86 13.02 54.03
C ASP A 96 13.46 13.70 55.35
N THR A 97 12.94 12.90 56.29
CA THR A 97 12.61 13.33 57.66
C THR A 97 13.85 13.40 58.54
N LEU A 98 14.98 12.85 58.09
CA LEU A 98 16.30 13.05 58.68
C LEU A 98 16.92 14.32 58.08
N GLY A 99 17.13 15.33 58.92
CA GLY A 99 17.58 16.66 58.53
C GLY A 99 19.06 16.76 58.12
N ASP A 100 19.59 15.78 57.40
CA ASP A 100 20.97 15.81 56.91
C ASP A 100 21.08 16.62 55.60
N SER A 101 22.15 17.40 55.48
CA SER A 101 22.49 18.23 54.32
C SER A 101 23.38 17.49 53.31
N THR A 102 23.78 16.26 53.59
CA THR A 102 24.70 15.47 52.77
C THR A 102 24.07 14.89 51.50
N ILE A 103 22.75 14.65 51.45
CA ILE A 103 22.10 13.95 50.32
C ILE A 103 21.58 14.95 49.27
N GLY A 104 22.00 14.77 48.00
CA GLY A 104 21.49 15.53 46.86
C GLY A 104 20.00 15.28 46.64
N ARG A 105 19.17 16.33 46.76
CA ARG A 105 17.70 16.23 46.71
C ARG A 105 17.17 16.32 45.27
N GLY A 106 16.13 15.53 44.95
CA GLY A 106 15.42 15.66 43.67
C GLY A 106 14.69 17.00 43.53
N GLY A 107 14.68 17.57 42.32
CA GLY A 107 13.92 18.77 41.99
C GLY A 107 12.41 18.53 41.92
N THR A 108 11.63 19.57 42.26
CA THR A 108 10.15 19.52 42.20
C THR A 108 9.62 19.45 40.76
N GLY A 109 8.54 18.72 40.53
CA GLY A 109 7.85 18.72 39.23
C GLY A 109 7.15 20.05 38.94
N GLY A 110 7.02 20.38 37.65
CA GLY A 110 6.33 21.59 37.19
C GLY A 110 4.81 21.47 37.24
N VAL A 111 4.15 22.56 37.64
CA VAL A 111 2.68 22.72 37.59
C VAL A 111 2.23 22.89 36.12
N HIS A 112 1.15 22.22 35.75
CA HIS A 112 0.53 22.31 34.42
C HIS A 112 -0.12 23.69 34.19
N GLY A 113 -0.10 24.19 32.94
CA GLY A 113 -0.67 25.51 32.61
C GLY A 113 -2.20 25.52 32.63
N PHE A 114 -2.83 24.63 31.88
CA PHE A 114 -4.29 24.46 31.82
C PHE A 114 -4.68 23.00 32.05
N VAL A 115 -5.77 22.76 32.79
CA VAL A 115 -6.39 21.44 32.94
C VAL A 115 -7.90 21.61 32.85
N GLY A 116 -8.57 20.90 31.93
CA GLY A 116 -10.02 21.03 31.75
C GLY A 116 -10.62 20.11 30.69
N SER A 117 -11.94 20.18 30.51
CA SER A 117 -12.68 19.34 29.56
C SER A 117 -12.72 19.86 28.12
N GLY A 118 -12.36 21.13 27.90
CA GLY A 118 -12.33 21.79 26.59
C GLY A 118 -10.99 22.50 26.34
N LEU A 119 -10.80 23.04 25.13
CA LEU A 119 -9.56 23.74 24.77
C LEU A 119 -9.40 25.07 25.53
N PRO A 120 -8.16 25.52 25.85
CA PRO A 120 -7.94 26.79 26.52
C PRO A 120 -8.29 27.98 25.60
N LEU A 121 -8.93 29.02 26.17
CA LEU A 121 -9.35 30.23 25.46
C LEU A 121 -8.21 31.26 25.25
N ALA A 122 -7.07 31.05 25.90
CA ALA A 122 -5.87 31.87 25.81
C ALA A 122 -4.63 30.97 25.69
N GLY A 123 -3.46 31.57 25.42
CA GLY A 123 -2.21 30.81 25.45
C GLY A 123 -1.94 30.21 26.83
N SER A 124 -1.34 29.02 26.86
CA SER A 124 -1.12 28.26 28.10
C SER A 124 0.31 27.72 28.16
N VAL A 125 0.97 27.90 29.30
CA VAL A 125 2.37 27.51 29.49
C VAL A 125 2.50 26.70 30.76
N GLY A 126 3.07 25.49 30.65
CA GLY A 126 3.46 24.69 31.80
C GLY A 126 4.68 25.29 32.49
N SER A 127 4.71 25.25 33.82
CA SER A 127 5.87 25.76 34.57
C SER A 127 7.05 24.79 34.50
N ASN A 128 8.27 25.34 34.56
CA ASN A 128 9.49 24.54 34.51
C ASN A 128 9.62 23.66 35.77
N GLY A 129 10.32 22.52 35.64
CA GLY A 129 10.75 21.71 36.76
C GLY A 129 11.82 22.41 37.60
N GLY A 130 11.83 22.13 38.91
CA GLY A 130 12.86 22.61 39.84
C GLY A 130 14.20 21.94 39.58
N GLY A 131 15.30 22.66 39.81
CA GLY A 131 16.64 22.08 39.76
C GLY A 131 16.90 21.07 40.88
N GLY A 132 17.82 20.14 40.65
CA GLY A 132 18.31 19.24 41.69
C GLY A 132 19.11 19.98 42.78
N GLY A 133 19.10 19.44 43.99
CA GLY A 133 19.98 19.85 45.08
C GLY A 133 21.37 19.21 44.94
N GLY A 134 22.41 20.04 45.03
CA GLY A 134 23.80 19.56 45.01
C GLY A 134 24.24 18.95 46.33
N SER A 135 25.26 18.09 46.27
CA SER A 135 25.99 17.59 47.45
C SER A 135 27.31 18.35 47.62
N GLY A 136 27.65 18.68 48.86
CA GLY A 136 28.86 19.46 49.19
C GLY A 136 30.13 18.61 49.40
N TRP A 137 30.00 17.30 49.64
CA TRP A 137 31.08 16.48 50.19
C TRP A 137 31.09 15.02 49.70
N TYR A 138 32.13 14.29 50.11
CA TYR A 138 32.78 13.17 49.42
C TYR A 138 31.95 11.90 49.07
N GLU A 139 30.72 11.73 49.55
CA GLU A 139 30.06 10.40 49.54
C GLU A 139 28.76 10.31 48.73
N THR A 140 28.17 11.42 48.26
CA THR A 140 26.81 11.42 47.66
C THR A 140 26.76 12.03 46.26
N GLY A 141 25.90 11.44 45.41
CA GLY A 141 25.62 11.92 44.06
C GLY A 141 24.76 13.19 44.04
N GLY A 142 24.79 13.92 42.92
CA GLY A 142 23.96 15.09 42.71
C GLY A 142 22.49 14.74 42.52
N GLY A 143 21.57 15.56 43.04
CA GLY A 143 20.14 15.38 42.86
C GLY A 143 19.71 15.58 41.40
N GLY A 144 18.76 14.77 40.92
CA GLY A 144 18.16 14.93 39.60
C GLY A 144 17.22 16.14 39.51
N GLY A 145 17.06 16.72 38.32
CA GLY A 145 16.10 17.78 38.04
C GLY A 145 14.66 17.27 37.91
N GLY A 146 13.69 18.10 38.29
CA GLY A 146 12.26 17.78 38.17
C GLY A 146 11.74 17.89 36.74
N GLY A 147 10.68 17.15 36.40
CA GLY A 147 10.00 17.24 35.12
C GLY A 147 9.29 18.58 34.92
N GLY A 148 9.19 19.04 33.68
CA GLY A 148 8.43 20.25 33.31
C GLY A 148 6.93 19.98 33.20
N GLY A 149 6.11 20.92 33.67
CA GLY A 149 4.65 20.78 33.65
C GLY A 149 4.07 20.81 32.24
N TYR A 150 2.95 20.13 32.01
CA TYR A 150 2.25 20.16 30.71
C TYR A 150 1.67 21.54 30.40
N GLY A 151 1.69 21.94 29.12
CA GLY A 151 1.12 23.22 28.67
C GLY A 151 -0.39 23.26 28.84
N ALA A 152 -1.09 22.23 28.35
CA ALA A 152 -2.52 22.01 28.55
C ALA A 152 -2.86 20.52 28.62
N VAL A 153 -3.77 20.16 29.54
CA VAL A 153 -4.32 18.82 29.70
C VAL A 153 -5.83 18.84 29.46
N ILE A 154 -6.26 18.02 28.52
CA ILE A 154 -7.67 17.83 28.14
C ILE A 154 -8.15 16.51 28.73
N THR A 155 -9.17 16.58 29.59
CA THR A 155 -9.66 15.44 30.39
C THR A 155 -11.07 14.97 30.03
N GLY A 156 -11.76 15.67 29.12
CA GLY A 156 -13.19 15.51 28.87
C GLY A 156 -13.59 15.12 27.45
N ALA A 157 -14.85 14.72 27.30
CA ALA A 157 -15.51 14.62 26.01
C ALA A 157 -15.86 16.03 25.49
N GLY A 158 -15.50 16.33 24.23
CA GLY A 158 -15.95 17.56 23.56
C GLY A 158 -14.91 18.66 23.33
N ALA A 159 -13.61 18.35 23.40
CA ALA A 159 -12.59 19.23 22.84
C ALA A 159 -12.71 19.28 21.30
N LEU A 160 -13.51 20.24 20.83
CA LEU A 160 -13.75 20.58 19.44
C LEU A 160 -13.46 22.06 19.25
N GLY A 161 -12.69 22.42 18.23
CA GLY A 161 -12.46 23.83 17.90
C GLY A 161 -11.12 24.15 17.26
N ILE A 162 -10.84 25.44 17.19
CA ILE A 162 -9.63 26.02 16.62
C ILE A 162 -8.73 26.51 17.76
N LEU A 163 -7.51 25.99 17.82
CA LEU A 163 -6.44 26.51 18.65
C LEU A 163 -5.61 27.51 17.84
N SER A 164 -5.80 28.80 18.11
CA SER A 164 -5.08 29.92 17.48
C SER A 164 -3.97 30.52 18.36
N GLY A 165 -3.98 30.23 19.67
CA GLY A 165 -2.95 30.67 20.61
C GLY A 165 -1.69 29.79 20.61
N SER A 166 -0.77 30.10 21.53
CA SER A 166 0.40 29.25 21.82
C SER A 166 0.14 28.36 23.03
N ILE A 167 0.44 27.06 22.93
CA ILE A 167 0.50 26.14 24.06
C ILE A 167 1.92 25.59 24.17
N THR A 168 2.57 25.75 25.33
CA THR A 168 3.97 25.36 25.52
C THR A 168 4.14 24.54 26.80
N GLY A 169 4.77 23.37 26.71
CA GLY A 169 5.18 22.61 27.88
C GLY A 169 6.33 23.27 28.63
N GLY A 170 6.37 23.14 29.95
CA GLY A 170 7.45 23.64 30.79
C GLY A 170 8.76 22.88 30.52
N ASN A 171 9.90 23.53 30.70
CA ASN A 171 11.20 22.87 30.55
C ASN A 171 11.51 22.00 31.78
N GLY A 172 12.28 20.94 31.60
CA GLY A 172 12.84 20.16 32.70
C GLY A 172 13.85 20.94 33.52
N GLY A 173 13.90 20.68 34.82
CA GLY A 173 14.91 21.23 35.72
C GLY A 173 16.29 20.63 35.45
N SER A 174 17.36 21.39 35.73
CA SER A 174 18.73 20.86 35.61
C SER A 174 19.08 19.96 36.79
N GLY A 175 19.81 18.88 36.53
CA GLY A 175 20.43 18.06 37.57
C GLY A 175 21.61 18.77 38.23
N ALA A 176 21.88 18.42 39.49
CA ALA A 176 22.98 19.02 40.25
C ALA A 176 24.31 18.31 40.00
N GLY A 177 25.41 19.06 40.05
CA GLY A 177 26.76 18.48 39.99
C GLY A 177 27.17 17.81 41.31
N SER A 178 28.15 16.91 41.22
CA SER A 178 28.89 16.35 42.37
C SER A 178 30.39 16.36 42.05
N GLN A 179 31.25 16.63 43.03
CA GLN A 179 32.69 16.71 42.74
C GLN A 179 33.30 15.32 42.54
N ASN A 180 33.01 14.38 43.44
CA ASN A 180 33.69 13.09 43.51
C ASN A 180 32.77 11.89 43.20
N ASN A 181 31.49 12.14 42.92
CA ASN A 181 30.49 11.11 42.71
C ASN A 181 29.62 11.42 41.47
N TRP A 182 28.63 10.58 41.16
CA TRP A 182 27.76 10.76 39.98
C TRP A 182 27.03 12.12 39.96
N GLY A 183 26.95 12.73 38.77
CA GLY A 183 26.14 13.92 38.54
C GLY A 183 24.65 13.58 38.39
N GLY A 184 23.76 14.46 38.85
CA GLY A 184 22.31 14.26 38.74
C GLY A 184 21.81 14.43 37.31
N SER A 185 20.84 13.63 36.87
CA SER A 185 20.22 13.76 35.55
C SER A 185 19.34 15.00 35.43
N GLY A 186 19.20 15.52 34.21
CA GLY A 186 18.22 16.56 33.89
C GLY A 186 16.79 16.01 33.82
N GLY A 187 15.82 16.83 34.22
CA GLY A 187 14.39 16.48 34.16
C GLY A 187 13.85 16.48 32.72
N SER A 188 12.78 15.73 32.48
CA SER A 188 12.05 15.74 31.20
C SER A 188 11.37 17.08 30.94
N GLY A 189 11.25 17.47 29.67
CA GLY A 189 10.39 18.57 29.25
C GLY A 189 8.92 18.14 29.21
N GLY A 190 8.02 19.06 29.59
CA GLY A 190 6.58 18.83 29.62
C GLY A 190 5.97 18.74 28.23
N ILE A 191 4.90 17.96 28.09
CA ILE A 191 4.08 17.90 26.87
C ILE A 191 3.40 19.25 26.63
N GLY A 192 3.33 19.70 25.37
CA GLY A 192 2.58 20.90 24.99
C GLY A 192 1.09 20.73 25.27
N LEU A 193 0.42 19.87 24.49
CA LEU A 193 -1.01 19.58 24.61
C LEU A 193 -1.24 18.08 24.79
N PHE A 194 -1.84 17.67 25.92
CA PHE A 194 -2.15 16.27 26.22
C PHE A 194 -3.66 16.01 26.24
N PHE A 195 -4.10 14.91 25.62
CA PHE A 195 -5.46 14.37 25.72
C PHE A 195 -5.44 13.05 26.48
N THR A 196 -6.16 12.98 27.60
CA THR A 196 -6.20 11.79 28.46
C THR A 196 -6.97 10.62 27.83
N ALA A 197 -6.68 9.40 28.28
CA ALA A 197 -7.56 8.27 28.04
C ALA A 197 -8.99 8.59 28.53
N GLY A 198 -9.98 8.36 27.67
CA GLY A 198 -11.39 8.74 27.90
C GLY A 198 -11.80 10.09 27.29
N SER A 199 -10.86 10.93 26.86
CA SER A 199 -11.18 12.14 26.09
C SER A 199 -11.76 11.79 24.73
N VAL A 200 -12.89 12.39 24.37
CA VAL A 200 -13.61 12.17 23.10
C VAL A 200 -13.32 13.33 22.13
N ALA A 201 -12.03 13.62 21.92
CA ALA A 201 -11.61 14.60 20.93
C ALA A 201 -11.90 14.03 19.53
N ARG A 202 -12.91 14.55 18.83
CA ARG A 202 -13.28 14.07 17.49
C ARG A 202 -12.66 14.93 16.39
N THR A 203 -12.45 16.22 16.65
CA THR A 203 -11.90 17.20 15.69
C THR A 203 -11.15 18.32 16.40
N LEU A 204 -9.84 18.46 16.13
CA LEU A 204 -9.01 19.60 16.55
C LEU A 204 -8.45 20.31 15.31
N THR A 205 -8.47 21.64 15.28
CA THR A 205 -7.74 22.43 14.29
C THR A 205 -6.67 23.28 15.00
N VAL A 206 -5.41 23.18 14.59
CA VAL A 206 -4.30 24.00 15.09
C VAL A 206 -3.91 25.03 14.02
N THR A 207 -4.19 26.30 14.29
CA THR A 207 -3.71 27.45 13.50
C THR A 207 -2.59 28.22 14.20
N GLY A 208 -2.49 28.10 15.52
CA GLY A 208 -1.41 28.67 16.34
C GLY A 208 -0.20 27.73 16.48
N THR A 209 0.44 27.76 17.66
CA THR A 209 1.65 26.98 17.96
C THR A 209 1.42 26.03 19.12
N VAL A 210 1.80 24.76 18.98
CA VAL A 210 1.93 23.84 20.11
C VAL A 210 3.37 23.35 20.21
N GLN A 211 3.99 23.49 21.38
CA GLN A 211 5.39 23.16 21.60
C GLN A 211 5.58 22.32 22.88
N GLY A 212 6.31 21.21 22.80
CA GLY A 212 6.81 20.52 23.98
C GLY A 212 7.96 21.28 24.64
N GLY A 213 8.05 21.24 25.97
CA GLY A 213 9.15 21.88 26.72
C GLY A 213 10.48 21.18 26.48
N ASN A 214 11.60 21.88 26.67
CA ASN A 214 12.92 21.29 26.51
C ASN A 214 13.31 20.45 27.73
N GLY A 215 14.14 19.43 27.54
CA GLY A 215 14.76 18.68 28.63
C GLY A 215 15.79 19.50 29.40
N GLY A 216 15.90 19.25 30.70
CA GLY A 216 16.87 19.89 31.58
C GLY A 216 18.29 19.38 31.37
N HIS A 217 19.29 20.17 31.76
CA HIS A 217 20.70 19.80 31.64
C HIS A 217 21.12 18.79 32.72
N GLY A 218 21.99 17.85 32.38
CA GLY A 218 22.66 16.98 33.34
C GLY A 218 23.69 17.73 34.18
N GLY A 219 23.83 17.31 35.43
CA GLY A 219 24.82 17.84 36.37
C GLY A 219 26.22 17.27 36.13
N GLY A 220 27.26 18.08 36.33
CA GLY A 220 28.65 17.66 36.11
C GLY A 220 29.20 16.69 37.17
N SER A 221 30.26 15.97 36.82
CA SER A 221 31.07 15.17 37.75
C SER A 221 32.57 15.34 37.51
N GLY A 222 33.37 15.42 38.58
CA GLY A 222 34.82 15.57 38.49
C GLY A 222 35.58 14.25 38.30
N TYR A 223 35.07 13.14 38.85
CA TYR A 223 35.76 11.85 38.88
C TYR A 223 34.92 10.65 38.45
N ASN A 224 33.60 10.80 38.31
CA ASN A 224 32.66 9.74 37.97
C ASN A 224 31.82 10.13 36.73
N LEU A 225 30.87 9.28 36.33
CA LEU A 225 29.96 9.58 35.22
C LEU A 225 29.08 10.80 35.57
N ALA A 226 29.09 11.81 34.70
CA ALA A 226 28.22 12.97 34.81
C ALA A 226 26.76 12.64 34.44
N GLY A 227 25.83 13.47 34.88
CA GLY A 227 24.40 13.25 34.66
C GLY A 227 24.00 13.35 33.19
N SER A 228 23.03 12.56 32.77
CA SER A 228 22.41 12.65 31.44
C SER A 228 21.53 13.89 31.31
N GLY A 229 21.38 14.40 30.09
CA GLY A 229 20.37 15.39 29.75
C GLY A 229 18.97 14.78 29.75
N GLY A 230 17.97 15.55 30.18
CA GLY A 230 16.58 15.13 30.14
C GLY A 230 16.01 15.08 28.72
N ALA A 231 15.00 14.25 28.48
CA ALA A 231 14.31 14.21 27.19
C ALA A 231 13.43 15.47 26.96
N GLY A 232 13.29 15.88 25.71
CA GLY A 232 12.32 16.92 25.32
C GLY A 232 10.88 16.41 25.32
N GLY A 233 9.94 17.30 25.64
CA GLY A 233 8.52 16.99 25.71
C GLY A 233 7.86 16.83 24.35
N VAL A 234 6.77 16.07 24.28
CA VAL A 234 5.98 15.93 23.05
C VAL A 234 5.19 17.21 22.74
N GLY A 235 5.01 17.56 21.47
CA GLY A 235 4.14 18.67 21.06
C GLY A 235 2.67 18.40 21.40
N ILE A 236 2.03 17.48 20.68
CA ILE A 236 0.66 17.00 20.96
C ILE A 236 0.69 15.49 21.24
N MET A 237 0.10 15.06 22.35
CA MET A 237 -0.05 13.63 22.66
C MET A 237 -1.51 13.23 22.90
N PHE A 238 -1.95 12.18 22.19
CA PHE A 238 -3.26 11.56 22.36
C PHE A 238 -3.12 10.20 23.05
N ALA A 239 -3.53 10.11 24.32
CA ALA A 239 -3.77 8.83 24.99
C ALA A 239 -5.22 8.33 24.78
N ASN A 240 -5.96 8.94 23.86
CA ASN A 240 -7.27 8.47 23.41
C ASN A 240 -7.14 7.02 22.90
N GLY A 241 -8.08 6.16 23.31
CA GLY A 241 -8.08 4.74 22.94
C GLY A 241 -8.53 4.49 21.49
N SER A 242 -9.55 3.65 21.31
CA SER A 242 -9.97 3.19 19.97
C SER A 242 -10.71 4.24 19.10
N ALA A 243 -10.95 5.45 19.60
CA ALA A 243 -11.78 6.45 18.91
C ALA A 243 -10.95 7.30 17.94
N THR A 244 -11.38 7.39 16.68
CA THR A 244 -10.69 8.20 15.67
C THR A 244 -10.74 9.68 16.00
N THR A 245 -9.58 10.32 16.05
CA THR A 245 -9.42 11.77 16.27
C THR A 245 -9.03 12.46 14.97
N THR A 246 -9.82 13.40 14.48
CA THR A 246 -9.45 14.25 13.34
C THR A 246 -8.59 15.42 13.82
N LEU A 247 -7.46 15.66 13.15
CA LEU A 247 -6.54 16.74 13.47
C LEU A 247 -6.16 17.50 12.20
N THR A 248 -6.48 18.78 12.14
CA THR A 248 -6.06 19.68 11.07
C THR A 248 -4.93 20.58 11.58
N VAL A 249 -3.76 20.57 10.94
CA VAL A 249 -2.61 21.42 11.28
C VAL A 249 -2.33 22.40 10.14
N THR A 250 -2.49 23.68 10.44
CA THR A 250 -2.18 24.82 9.54
C THR A 250 -1.15 25.76 10.15
N GLY A 251 -1.04 25.78 11.48
CA GLY A 251 0.05 26.42 12.22
C GLY A 251 1.23 25.47 12.46
N THR A 252 1.81 25.55 13.66
CA THR A 252 3.04 24.82 14.01
C THR A 252 2.81 23.84 15.17
N VAL A 253 3.27 22.60 15.02
CA VAL A 253 3.39 21.64 16.12
C VAL A 253 4.85 21.20 16.24
N GLN A 254 5.44 21.27 17.43
CA GLN A 254 6.84 20.97 17.66
C GLN A 254 7.06 20.18 18.96
N GLY A 255 7.86 19.13 18.91
CA GLY A 255 8.43 18.52 20.12
C GLY A 255 9.62 19.32 20.66
N GLY A 256 9.77 19.37 21.97
CA GLY A 256 10.87 20.09 22.63
C GLY A 256 12.23 19.43 22.40
N ASN A 257 13.31 20.19 22.55
CA ASN A 257 14.66 19.65 22.41
C ASN A 257 15.08 18.90 23.69
N GLY A 258 15.98 17.93 23.56
CA GLY A 258 16.61 17.30 24.71
C GLY A 258 17.61 18.23 25.41
N GLY A 259 17.91 17.95 26.67
CA GLY A 259 18.91 18.68 27.46
C GLY A 259 20.34 18.24 27.17
N SER A 260 21.33 19.00 27.66
CA SER A 260 22.73 18.61 27.54
C SER A 260 23.13 17.53 28.52
N ALA A 261 24.09 16.70 28.12
CA ALA A 261 24.92 15.97 29.05
C ALA A 261 25.57 16.91 30.08
N GLY A 262 25.78 16.41 31.30
CA GLY A 262 26.65 17.05 32.28
C GLY A 262 28.13 16.89 31.90
N PRO A 263 28.98 17.88 32.21
CA PRO A 263 30.42 17.79 31.97
C PRO A 263 31.10 16.81 32.96
N GLY A 264 31.92 15.90 32.45
CA GLY A 264 32.70 14.97 33.29
C GLY A 264 33.54 13.98 32.49
N TYR A 265 34.17 13.03 33.18
CA TYR A 265 35.04 12.01 32.59
C TYR A 265 34.67 10.60 33.11
N PRO A 266 33.72 9.88 32.47
CA PRO A 266 33.00 10.25 31.24
C PRO A 266 31.88 11.28 31.45
N ALA A 267 31.54 11.99 30.38
CA ALA A 267 30.37 12.86 30.33
C ALA A 267 29.07 12.03 30.27
N GLY A 268 27.95 12.66 30.63
CA GLY A 268 26.64 12.02 30.53
C GLY A 268 26.16 11.85 29.08
N GLU A 269 25.00 11.21 28.91
CA GLU A 269 24.33 11.14 27.60
C GLU A 269 23.57 12.43 27.29
N LEU A 270 23.41 12.75 25.99
CA LEU A 270 22.54 13.83 25.55
C LEU A 270 21.06 13.43 25.73
N GLY A 271 20.22 14.38 26.11
CA GLY A 271 18.78 14.17 26.09
C GLY A 271 18.27 13.99 24.67
N ALA A 272 17.35 13.06 24.46
CA ALA A 272 16.64 12.91 23.19
C ALA A 272 15.62 14.06 22.99
N GLY A 273 15.39 14.45 21.74
CA GLY A 273 14.27 15.33 21.39
C GLY A 273 12.90 14.67 21.60
N GLY A 274 11.88 15.48 21.85
CA GLY A 274 10.49 15.05 21.89
C GLY A 274 9.87 14.98 20.50
N ALA A 275 8.88 14.10 20.30
CA ALA A 275 8.17 14.01 19.02
C ALA A 275 7.18 15.17 18.83
N GLY A 276 6.88 15.53 17.58
CA GLY A 276 5.87 16.54 17.26
C GLY A 276 4.47 16.12 17.69
N ILE A 277 4.00 14.99 17.14
CA ILE A 277 2.69 14.38 17.46
C ILE A 277 2.88 12.92 17.86
N VAL A 278 2.19 12.48 18.91
CA VAL A 278 2.14 11.07 19.34
C VAL A 278 0.69 10.62 19.55
N GLY A 279 0.31 9.44 19.06
CA GLY A 279 -1.00 8.86 19.35
C GLY A 279 -1.39 7.69 18.46
N SER A 280 -2.65 7.28 18.53
CA SER A 280 -3.23 6.23 17.68
C SER A 280 -4.61 6.63 17.16
N ASN A 281 -5.06 6.01 16.08
CA ASN A 281 -6.34 6.30 15.43
C ASN A 281 -6.48 7.78 15.01
N LEU A 282 -5.39 8.39 14.52
CA LEU A 282 -5.38 9.79 14.13
C LEU A 282 -5.68 9.95 12.64
N SER A 283 -6.58 10.87 12.29
CA SER A 283 -6.82 11.32 10.92
C SER A 283 -6.27 12.74 10.78
N ILE A 284 -5.03 12.86 10.31
CA ILE A 284 -4.28 14.10 10.25
C ILE A 284 -4.38 14.72 8.85
N THR A 285 -4.73 16.00 8.76
CA THR A 285 -4.56 16.81 7.55
C THR A 285 -3.61 17.95 7.89
N THR A 286 -2.51 18.11 7.15
CA THR A 286 -1.53 19.19 7.42
C THR A 286 -1.17 19.99 6.18
N SER A 287 -1.19 21.32 6.32
CA SER A 287 -0.52 22.27 5.43
C SER A 287 0.40 23.23 6.19
N GLY A 288 0.43 23.15 7.52
CA GLY A 288 1.41 23.80 8.39
C GLY A 288 2.65 22.93 8.62
N THR A 289 3.40 23.25 9.69
CA THR A 289 4.65 22.56 10.05
C THR A 289 4.45 21.64 11.24
N ILE A 290 4.93 20.39 11.13
CA ILE A 290 5.01 19.46 12.26
C ILE A 290 6.47 19.00 12.40
N SER A 291 7.07 19.19 13.57
CA SER A 291 8.50 19.01 13.80
C SER A 291 8.80 18.15 15.03
N GLY A 292 9.72 17.21 14.90
CA GLY A 292 10.41 16.62 16.04
C GLY A 292 11.48 17.56 16.58
N GLY A 293 11.60 17.61 17.91
CA GLY A 293 12.73 18.26 18.58
C GLY A 293 14.05 17.54 18.31
N THR A 294 15.17 18.20 18.60
CA THR A 294 16.51 17.61 18.46
C THR A 294 17.11 17.24 19.81
N ASP A 295 18.17 16.43 19.81
CA ASP A 295 19.16 16.54 20.88
C ASP A 295 19.78 17.96 20.90
N ILE A 296 20.47 18.31 21.99
CA ILE A 296 21.05 19.66 22.13
C ILE A 296 22.28 19.93 21.23
N GLY A 297 22.70 18.95 20.44
CA GLY A 297 23.72 19.12 19.39
C GLY A 297 23.14 19.35 17.99
N GLY A 298 21.82 19.19 17.82
CA GLY A 298 21.16 19.19 16.52
C GLY A 298 21.47 17.95 15.66
N GLY A 299 22.12 16.94 16.24
CA GLY A 299 22.63 15.76 15.52
C GLY A 299 21.53 14.74 15.24
N ASN A 300 20.75 14.39 16.27
CA ASN A 300 19.62 13.49 16.16
C ASN A 300 18.31 14.26 16.32
N ARG A 301 17.30 13.91 15.52
CA ARG A 301 15.96 14.49 15.55
C ARG A 301 14.92 13.41 15.86
N ALA A 302 13.95 13.76 16.70
CA ALA A 302 12.80 12.91 16.97
C ALA A 302 11.83 12.85 15.78
N ALA A 303 10.87 11.94 15.86
CA ALA A 303 9.78 11.85 14.88
C ALA A 303 8.97 13.15 14.82
N ALA A 304 8.63 13.61 13.61
CA ALA A 304 7.58 14.60 13.43
C ALA A 304 6.23 14.02 13.90
N ILE A 305 5.94 12.77 13.51
CA ILE A 305 4.72 12.06 13.90
C ILE A 305 5.05 10.62 14.29
N ARG A 306 4.56 10.16 15.45
CA ARG A 306 4.73 8.80 15.95
C ARG A 306 3.37 8.16 16.25
N PHE A 307 2.96 7.25 15.38
CA PHE A 307 1.76 6.45 15.53
C PHE A 307 2.06 5.23 16.39
N THR A 308 1.41 5.12 17.55
CA THR A 308 1.62 4.04 18.53
C THR A 308 0.80 2.78 18.22
N GLY A 309 -0.14 2.86 17.28
CA GLY A 309 -1.04 1.77 16.91
C GLY A 309 -2.25 2.25 16.10
N GLY A 310 -3.24 1.36 15.96
CA GLY A 310 -4.54 1.68 15.38
C GLY A 310 -4.53 1.89 13.87
N ALA A 311 -5.61 2.48 13.36
CA ALA A 311 -5.77 2.84 11.95
C ALA A 311 -5.64 4.36 11.78
N ASN A 312 -4.51 4.80 11.21
CA ASN A 312 -4.19 6.22 11.06
C ASN A 312 -4.31 6.66 9.60
N SER A 313 -4.56 7.95 9.40
CA SER A 313 -4.57 8.59 8.09
C SER A 313 -3.77 9.89 8.13
N LEU A 314 -3.05 10.19 7.05
CA LEU A 314 -2.28 11.42 6.89
C LEU A 314 -2.49 11.98 5.49
N THR A 315 -2.91 13.23 5.41
CA THR A 315 -3.18 13.99 4.18
C THR A 315 -2.34 15.26 4.20
N PHE A 316 -1.68 15.57 3.09
CA PHE A 316 -0.90 16.79 2.94
C PHE A 316 -1.67 17.78 2.04
N GLY A 317 -1.78 19.03 2.47
CA GLY A 317 -2.38 20.11 1.69
C GLY A 317 -1.39 20.82 0.75
N ASN A 318 -0.10 20.46 0.84
CA ASN A 318 1.01 21.05 0.09
C ASN A 318 1.66 19.98 -0.82
N ALA A 319 2.42 20.42 -1.83
CA ALA A 319 3.17 19.53 -2.72
C ALA A 319 4.36 18.80 -2.05
N THR A 320 4.73 19.21 -0.83
CA THR A 320 5.70 18.51 0.04
C THR A 320 5.08 18.28 1.42
N SER A 321 5.63 17.35 2.19
CA SER A 321 5.09 16.93 3.50
C SER A 321 4.95 18.07 4.53
N GLY A 322 5.86 19.06 4.51
CA GLY A 322 5.97 20.08 5.56
C GLY A 322 6.43 19.52 6.93
N LEU A 323 6.85 18.26 6.98
CA LEU A 323 7.27 17.58 8.20
C LEU A 323 8.79 17.72 8.40
N ILE A 324 9.21 17.99 9.63
CA ILE A 324 10.62 18.11 10.00
C ILE A 324 10.98 16.98 10.99
N GLY A 325 11.57 15.91 10.47
CA GLY A 325 11.79 14.66 11.19
C GLY A 325 10.92 13.52 10.64
N ASP A 326 11.07 12.33 11.22
CA ASP A 326 10.56 11.09 10.63
C ASP A 326 9.09 10.80 10.97
N ILE A 327 8.51 9.85 10.24
CA ILE A 327 7.23 9.23 10.54
C ILE A 327 7.48 7.83 11.11
N VAL A 328 7.03 7.59 12.33
CA VAL A 328 7.17 6.29 13.01
C VAL A 328 5.79 5.63 13.10
N ILE A 329 5.67 4.38 12.66
CA ILE A 329 4.47 3.55 12.77
C ILE A 329 4.83 2.35 13.65
N GLU A 330 4.77 2.52 14.98
CA GLU A 330 5.15 1.47 15.94
C GLU A 330 4.35 0.19 15.72
N ALA A 331 3.04 0.34 15.48
CA ALA A 331 2.12 -0.74 15.12
C ALA A 331 0.93 -0.20 14.30
N GLY A 332 0.11 -1.10 13.76
CA GLY A 332 -1.12 -0.73 13.04
C GLY A 332 -0.86 -0.27 11.60
N THR A 333 -1.63 0.70 11.12
CA THR A 333 -1.53 1.19 9.73
C THR A 333 -1.43 2.71 9.64
N LEU A 334 -0.79 3.18 8.58
CA LEU A 334 -0.79 4.57 8.12
C LEU A 334 -1.35 4.64 6.69
N THR A 335 -2.48 5.32 6.51
CA THR A 335 -3.08 5.59 5.21
C THR A 335 -2.70 6.98 4.72
N PHE A 336 -1.88 7.08 3.69
CA PHE A 336 -1.70 8.32 2.95
C PHE A 336 -2.91 8.54 2.03
N ALA A 337 -3.83 9.40 2.45
CA ALA A 337 -5.13 9.61 1.78
C ALA A 337 -5.08 10.79 0.80
N GLN A 338 -4.16 10.74 -0.17
CA GLN A 338 -3.76 11.92 -0.95
C GLN A 338 -4.64 12.13 -2.20
N PRO A 339 -5.43 13.24 -2.29
CA PRO A 339 -6.21 13.56 -3.48
C PRO A 339 -5.36 14.16 -4.61
N ALA A 340 -4.24 14.81 -4.25
CA ALA A 340 -3.29 15.47 -5.16
C ALA A 340 -1.87 14.93 -4.94
N ASP A 341 -0.95 15.25 -5.84
CA ASP A 341 0.43 14.79 -5.80
C ASP A 341 1.21 15.40 -4.61
N VAL A 342 2.04 14.59 -3.96
CA VAL A 342 2.90 15.03 -2.85
C VAL A 342 4.21 14.26 -2.78
N THR A 343 5.30 14.99 -2.54
CA THR A 343 6.60 14.40 -2.18
C THR A 343 6.73 14.28 -0.67
N VAL A 344 7.05 13.08 -0.19
CA VAL A 344 7.41 12.81 1.21
C VAL A 344 8.90 12.47 1.27
N ASP A 345 9.65 13.40 1.83
CA ASP A 345 11.10 13.42 2.02
C ASP A 345 11.51 13.00 3.45
N ASN A 346 10.58 12.42 4.21
CA ASN A 346 10.77 11.90 5.56
C ASN A 346 10.95 10.37 5.52
N ILE A 347 11.73 9.82 6.46
CA ILE A 347 11.79 8.36 6.62
C ILE A 347 10.50 7.89 7.28
N VAL A 348 9.89 6.83 6.74
CA VAL A 348 8.80 6.07 7.35
C VAL A 348 9.38 4.78 7.95
N SER A 349 9.10 4.51 9.22
CA SER A 349 9.73 3.44 10.00
C SER A 349 8.74 2.70 10.92
N GLY A 350 9.16 1.60 11.55
CA GLY A 350 8.39 0.84 12.55
C GLY A 350 7.76 -0.46 12.05
N ALA A 351 6.94 -1.13 12.86
CA ALA A 351 6.35 -2.43 12.49
C ALA A 351 5.02 -2.33 11.72
N GLY A 352 4.43 -1.14 11.63
CA GLY A 352 3.16 -0.92 10.94
C GLY A 352 3.25 -0.98 9.40
N ALA A 353 2.07 -1.02 8.78
CA ALA A 353 1.92 -1.07 7.32
C ALA A 353 1.54 0.28 6.72
N VAL A 354 1.95 0.53 5.48
CA VAL A 354 1.58 1.72 4.71
C VAL A 354 0.47 1.40 3.71
N ILE A 355 -0.53 2.28 3.62
CA ILE A 355 -1.62 2.21 2.64
C ILE A 355 -1.65 3.54 1.88
N LYS A 356 -1.80 3.50 0.55
CA LYS A 356 -2.01 4.69 -0.28
C LYS A 356 -3.42 4.66 -0.88
N THR A 357 -4.19 5.71 -0.65
CA THR A 357 -5.52 5.95 -1.24
C THR A 357 -5.60 7.36 -1.85
N GLY A 358 -6.72 7.70 -2.48
CA GLY A 358 -6.89 8.96 -3.21
C GLY A 358 -6.16 8.97 -4.56
N THR A 359 -6.51 9.92 -5.42
CA THR A 359 -6.09 9.97 -6.84
C THR A 359 -4.65 10.41 -7.06
N GLY A 360 -4.04 11.14 -6.13
CA GLY A 360 -2.71 11.72 -6.29
C GLY A 360 -1.57 10.70 -6.28
N THR A 361 -0.39 11.14 -6.69
CA THR A 361 0.88 10.43 -6.64
C THR A 361 1.59 10.71 -5.33
N LEU A 362 1.90 9.66 -4.57
CA LEU A 362 2.77 9.75 -3.39
C LEU A 362 4.20 9.42 -3.79
N THR A 363 5.06 10.43 -3.89
CA THR A 363 6.48 10.25 -4.20
C THR A 363 7.25 10.03 -2.90
N LEU A 364 7.85 8.85 -2.73
CA LEU A 364 8.66 8.50 -1.56
C LEU A 364 10.14 8.55 -1.94
N THR A 365 10.89 9.53 -1.42
CA THR A 365 12.31 9.71 -1.82
C THR A 365 13.29 8.98 -0.89
N GLN A 366 12.95 8.86 0.39
CA GLN A 366 13.84 8.32 1.42
C GLN A 366 13.86 6.80 1.49
N GLU A 367 14.90 6.27 2.13
CA GLU A 367 15.03 4.83 2.42
C GLU A 367 14.19 4.50 3.65
N ASN A 368 13.00 3.96 3.41
CA ASN A 368 12.04 3.62 4.43
C ASN A 368 12.34 2.27 5.06
N THR A 369 12.00 2.11 6.34
CA THR A 369 12.35 0.93 7.14
C THR A 369 11.15 0.21 7.74
N TYR A 370 9.93 0.70 7.48
CA TYR A 370 8.70 0.05 7.96
C TYR A 370 8.56 -1.38 7.43
N SER A 371 8.06 -2.30 8.26
CA SER A 371 8.04 -3.75 7.94
C SER A 371 6.67 -4.36 7.70
N GLY A 372 5.56 -3.65 7.97
CA GLY A 372 4.20 -4.16 7.78
C GLY A 372 3.75 -4.31 6.31
N GLY A 373 4.58 -3.91 5.34
CA GLY A 373 4.26 -3.93 3.92
C GLY A 373 3.56 -2.66 3.40
N THR A 374 3.28 -2.65 2.10
CA THR A 374 2.68 -1.52 1.38
C THR A 374 1.45 -1.96 0.58
N THR A 375 0.33 -1.25 0.70
CA THR A 375 -0.85 -1.44 -0.15
C THR A 375 -1.13 -0.18 -0.97
N ILE A 376 -1.19 -0.30 -2.29
CA ILE A 376 -1.58 0.79 -3.20
C ILE A 376 -3.04 0.58 -3.61
N ALA A 377 -3.95 1.19 -2.87
CA ALA A 377 -5.40 1.07 -3.06
C ALA A 377 -6.01 2.18 -3.94
N GLY A 378 -5.21 3.17 -4.37
CA GLY A 378 -5.65 4.19 -5.33
C GLY A 378 -4.57 5.22 -5.66
N GLY A 379 -4.67 5.81 -6.86
CA GLY A 379 -3.64 6.71 -7.39
C GLY A 379 -2.32 5.98 -7.61
N ALA A 380 -1.19 6.64 -7.35
CA ALA A 380 0.13 6.05 -7.49
C ALA A 380 1.01 6.18 -6.24
N ILE A 381 1.97 5.27 -6.07
CA ILE A 381 3.20 5.52 -5.32
C ILE A 381 4.35 5.60 -6.33
N SER A 382 5.14 6.66 -6.30
CA SER A 382 6.32 6.84 -7.15
C SER A 382 7.60 6.54 -6.37
N ILE A 383 8.46 5.70 -6.93
CA ILE A 383 9.72 5.25 -6.32
C ILE A 383 10.91 5.30 -7.29
N SER A 384 12.11 5.34 -6.72
CA SER A 384 13.41 5.26 -7.41
C SER A 384 14.36 4.20 -6.83
N LYS A 385 14.01 3.61 -5.68
CA LYS A 385 14.73 2.55 -4.95
C LYS A 385 13.74 1.56 -4.34
N GLU A 386 14.15 0.29 -4.17
CA GLU A 386 13.32 -0.70 -3.46
C GLU A 386 13.03 -0.29 -2.00
N SER A 387 14.00 0.32 -1.31
CA SER A 387 13.83 0.79 0.07
C SER A 387 12.80 1.93 0.22
N ASN A 388 12.35 2.58 -0.85
CA ASN A 388 11.23 3.53 -0.77
C ASN A 388 9.92 2.84 -0.31
N LEU A 389 9.77 1.52 -0.53
CA LEU A 389 8.61 0.72 -0.09
C LEU A 389 8.79 0.04 1.28
N GLY A 390 9.71 0.52 2.12
CA GLY A 390 10.00 -0.10 3.41
C GLY A 390 10.86 -1.36 3.28
N ASN A 391 10.90 -2.17 4.34
CA ASN A 391 11.66 -3.41 4.40
C ASN A 391 11.20 -4.42 3.32
N THR A 392 12.15 -5.12 2.69
CA THR A 392 11.91 -6.15 1.67
C THR A 392 11.06 -7.33 2.16
N SER A 393 10.99 -7.59 3.47
CA SER A 393 10.05 -8.57 4.04
C SER A 393 8.58 -8.15 3.94
N GLY A 394 8.32 -6.84 3.77
CA GLY A 394 6.99 -6.28 3.62
C GLY A 394 6.43 -6.47 2.20
N THR A 395 5.36 -7.26 2.09
CA THR A 395 4.61 -7.49 0.84
C THR A 395 4.13 -6.18 0.22
N LEU A 396 4.22 -6.08 -1.11
CA LEU A 396 3.53 -5.07 -1.90
C LEU A 396 2.19 -5.63 -2.39
N THR A 397 1.09 -4.94 -2.08
CA THR A 397 -0.24 -5.26 -2.61
C THR A 397 -0.71 -4.12 -3.52
N LEU A 398 -1.05 -4.42 -4.76
CA LEU A 398 -1.70 -3.49 -5.68
C LEU A 398 -3.21 -3.79 -5.65
N ASP A 399 -4.03 -2.88 -5.13
CA ASP A 399 -5.47 -3.08 -4.91
C ASP A 399 -6.30 -1.84 -5.28
N GLY A 400 -6.06 -1.30 -6.47
CA GLY A 400 -6.78 -0.16 -7.07
C GLY A 400 -5.86 0.94 -7.58
N GLY A 401 -4.56 0.88 -7.29
CA GLY A 401 -3.57 1.86 -7.74
C GLY A 401 -2.33 1.27 -8.42
N VAL A 402 -1.38 2.14 -8.73
CA VAL A 402 -0.22 1.85 -9.58
C VAL A 402 1.09 2.07 -8.81
N LEU A 403 2.06 1.19 -9.00
CA LEU A 403 3.45 1.46 -8.64
C LEU A 403 4.16 2.13 -9.82
N GLN A 404 4.58 3.38 -9.65
CA GLN A 404 5.33 4.12 -10.65
C GLN A 404 6.84 4.00 -10.38
N ILE A 405 7.58 3.60 -11.42
CA ILE A 405 9.03 3.45 -11.42
C ILE A 405 9.63 4.59 -12.25
N THR A 406 10.38 5.47 -11.58
CA THR A 406 11.04 6.63 -12.20
C THR A 406 12.53 6.37 -12.42
N GLY A 407 13.10 6.99 -13.46
CA GLY A 407 14.48 6.76 -13.88
C GLY A 407 14.74 5.35 -14.41
N THR A 408 16.02 4.97 -14.48
CA THR A 408 16.51 3.74 -15.11
C THR A 408 17.36 2.86 -14.18
N THR A 409 17.58 3.27 -12.93
CA THR A 409 18.44 2.58 -11.96
C THR A 409 17.75 1.44 -11.23
N LEU A 410 16.45 1.58 -10.95
CA LEU A 410 15.64 0.53 -10.32
C LEU A 410 15.14 -0.45 -11.38
N ASN A 411 15.73 -1.64 -11.40
CA ASN A 411 15.48 -2.67 -12.42
C ASN A 411 14.66 -3.88 -11.90
N GLY A 412 14.12 -3.82 -10.68
CA GLY A 412 13.26 -4.87 -10.12
C GLY A 412 12.98 -4.69 -8.63
N LEU A 413 12.30 -5.68 -8.04
CA LEU A 413 12.04 -5.79 -6.60
C LEU A 413 12.28 -7.23 -6.12
N ALA A 414 12.71 -7.39 -4.87
CA ALA A 414 12.91 -8.68 -4.21
C ALA A 414 11.73 -9.09 -3.30
N ARG A 415 10.88 -8.16 -2.88
CA ARG A 415 9.67 -8.42 -2.08
C ARG A 415 8.56 -9.17 -2.83
N THR A 416 7.68 -9.86 -2.09
CA THR A 416 6.45 -10.46 -2.61
C THR A 416 5.49 -9.39 -3.16
N ILE A 417 4.83 -9.68 -4.29
CA ILE A 417 3.84 -8.79 -4.92
C ILE A 417 2.51 -9.52 -5.14
N ILE A 418 1.41 -8.90 -4.74
CA ILE A 418 0.04 -9.44 -4.85
C ILE A 418 -0.85 -8.43 -5.59
N LEU A 419 -1.71 -8.92 -6.48
CA LEU A 419 -2.81 -8.17 -7.09
C LEU A 419 -4.09 -8.42 -6.28
N GLY A 420 -4.45 -7.44 -5.45
CA GLY A 420 -5.69 -7.43 -4.66
C GLY A 420 -6.95 -7.43 -5.55
N SER A 421 -8.12 -7.59 -4.95
CA SER A 421 -9.39 -7.75 -5.69
C SER A 421 -9.70 -6.63 -6.69
N ASN A 422 -9.24 -5.40 -6.43
CA ASN A 422 -9.46 -4.24 -7.30
C ASN A 422 -8.40 -4.11 -8.42
N GLY A 423 -7.41 -5.01 -8.47
CA GLY A 423 -6.32 -4.97 -9.44
C GLY A 423 -5.31 -3.85 -9.19
N GLY A 424 -4.54 -3.49 -10.19
CA GLY A 424 -3.58 -2.39 -10.12
C GLY A 424 -2.58 -2.48 -11.26
N GLY A 425 -1.44 -1.81 -11.15
CA GLY A 425 -0.47 -1.83 -12.24
C GLY A 425 0.93 -1.36 -11.92
N PHE A 426 1.77 -1.41 -12.96
CA PHE A 426 3.10 -0.80 -12.98
C PHE A 426 3.16 0.26 -14.08
N ASP A 427 3.59 1.45 -13.70
CA ASP A 427 3.94 2.54 -14.61
C ASP A 427 5.46 2.59 -14.73
N ILE A 428 6.00 2.19 -15.89
CA ILE A 428 7.43 2.25 -16.17
C ILE A 428 7.67 3.48 -17.04
N VAL A 429 7.90 4.63 -16.39
CA VAL A 429 7.82 5.96 -17.02
C VAL A 429 8.79 6.08 -18.21
N GLU A 430 10.05 5.78 -17.97
CA GLU A 430 11.12 5.98 -18.96
C GLU A 430 11.15 4.88 -20.02
N ALA A 431 11.10 5.27 -21.30
CA ALA A 431 11.18 4.35 -22.43
C ALA A 431 12.45 3.47 -22.42
N GLY A 432 13.55 4.00 -21.89
CA GLY A 432 14.82 3.29 -21.72
C GLY A 432 14.89 2.35 -20.51
N ASN A 433 13.88 2.32 -19.63
CA ASN A 433 13.88 1.43 -18.46
C ASN A 433 13.25 0.07 -18.79
N SER A 434 13.81 -0.99 -18.20
CA SER A 434 13.32 -2.37 -18.25
C SER A 434 13.27 -2.93 -16.84
N PHE A 435 12.12 -2.76 -16.17
CA PHE A 435 11.89 -3.20 -14.80
C PHE A 435 11.46 -4.68 -14.75
N ILE A 436 12.09 -5.47 -13.89
CA ILE A 436 11.98 -6.94 -13.85
C ILE A 436 11.29 -7.41 -12.57
N VAL A 437 10.13 -8.06 -12.71
CA VAL A 437 9.46 -8.77 -11.64
C VAL A 437 9.92 -10.23 -11.66
N ASN A 438 10.82 -10.58 -10.74
CA ASN A 438 11.32 -11.95 -10.58
C ASN A 438 10.30 -12.89 -9.89
N GLN A 439 9.38 -12.32 -9.09
CA GLN A 439 8.42 -13.08 -8.29
C GLN A 439 7.22 -13.54 -9.12
N SER A 440 6.53 -14.60 -8.65
CA SER A 440 5.21 -14.96 -9.17
C SER A 440 4.19 -13.89 -8.73
N LEU A 441 3.47 -13.29 -9.69
CA LEU A 441 2.31 -12.46 -9.39
C LEU A 441 1.10 -13.35 -9.10
N SER A 442 0.38 -13.07 -8.02
CA SER A 442 -0.77 -13.84 -7.54
C SER A 442 -1.91 -12.92 -7.11
N GLY A 443 -3.11 -13.50 -6.89
CA GLY A 443 -4.31 -12.77 -6.48
C GLY A 443 -5.40 -12.76 -7.55
N THR A 444 -6.50 -12.04 -7.31
CA THR A 444 -7.67 -12.03 -8.21
C THR A 444 -7.75 -10.79 -9.10
N GLY A 445 -6.96 -9.77 -8.81
CA GLY A 445 -6.96 -8.49 -9.51
C GLY A 445 -6.40 -8.51 -10.92
N SER A 446 -6.76 -7.48 -11.69
CA SER A 446 -6.18 -7.16 -12.99
C SER A 446 -4.76 -6.57 -12.87
N LEU A 447 -3.99 -6.72 -13.94
CA LEU A 447 -2.66 -6.13 -14.11
C LEU A 447 -2.70 -5.09 -15.25
N ALA A 448 -2.44 -3.82 -14.94
CA ALA A 448 -2.22 -2.77 -15.91
C ALA A 448 -0.71 -2.52 -16.10
N LYS A 449 -0.29 -2.36 -17.36
CA LYS A 449 1.03 -1.85 -17.75
C LYS A 449 0.87 -0.50 -18.45
N THR A 450 1.41 0.54 -17.82
CA THR A 450 1.49 1.94 -18.33
C THR A 450 2.95 2.41 -18.38
N GLY A 451 3.18 3.62 -18.88
CA GLY A 451 4.50 4.20 -19.09
C GLY A 451 5.19 3.66 -20.35
N ALA A 452 6.10 4.46 -20.93
CA ALA A 452 6.74 4.13 -22.20
C ALA A 452 7.73 2.96 -22.12
N GLY A 453 8.23 2.64 -20.92
CA GLY A 453 9.24 1.61 -20.70
C GLY A 453 8.71 0.17 -20.74
N THR A 454 9.61 -0.77 -20.42
CA THR A 454 9.32 -2.21 -20.43
C THR A 454 9.11 -2.77 -19.02
N LEU A 455 8.03 -3.53 -18.82
CA LEU A 455 7.84 -4.42 -17.67
C LEU A 455 8.18 -5.85 -18.09
N VAL A 456 9.09 -6.52 -17.38
CA VAL A 456 9.47 -7.90 -17.64
C VAL A 456 8.95 -8.81 -16.51
N LEU A 457 8.10 -9.78 -16.84
CA LEU A 457 7.66 -10.81 -15.88
C LEU A 457 8.52 -12.07 -16.05
N LYS A 458 9.11 -12.56 -14.95
CA LYS A 458 9.93 -13.80 -14.93
C LYS A 458 9.35 -14.90 -14.05
N GLY A 459 8.70 -14.56 -12.94
CA GLY A 459 8.03 -15.55 -12.10
C GLY A 459 6.77 -16.09 -12.78
N ALA A 460 6.52 -17.39 -12.64
CA ALA A 460 5.33 -18.04 -13.19
C ALA A 460 4.07 -17.50 -12.51
N SER A 461 3.36 -16.57 -13.17
CA SER A 461 2.24 -15.84 -12.58
C SER A 461 0.96 -16.68 -12.55
N SER A 462 0.12 -16.44 -11.55
CA SER A 462 -1.09 -17.22 -11.27
C SER A 462 -2.37 -16.39 -11.11
N TYR A 463 -2.27 -15.05 -11.17
CA TYR A 463 -3.40 -14.15 -10.98
C TYR A 463 -4.51 -14.34 -12.02
N SER A 464 -5.77 -14.17 -11.62
CA SER A 464 -6.93 -14.45 -12.48
C SER A 464 -7.56 -13.22 -13.16
N GLY A 465 -7.22 -12.00 -12.74
CA GLY A 465 -7.76 -10.79 -13.38
C GLY A 465 -7.11 -10.51 -14.74
N ALA A 466 -7.76 -9.66 -15.54
CA ALA A 466 -7.29 -9.31 -16.88
C ALA A 466 -5.96 -8.56 -16.88
N THR A 467 -5.13 -8.79 -17.89
CA THR A 467 -3.90 -8.05 -18.17
C THR A 467 -4.16 -7.04 -19.28
N THR A 468 -3.87 -5.76 -19.04
CA THR A 468 -4.00 -4.68 -20.03
C THR A 468 -2.65 -4.01 -20.26
N VAL A 469 -2.18 -4.01 -21.51
CA VAL A 469 -0.97 -3.28 -21.92
C VAL A 469 -1.41 -1.98 -22.58
N SER A 470 -1.51 -0.93 -21.76
CA SER A 470 -1.98 0.41 -22.16
C SER A 470 -0.89 1.26 -22.78
N GLU A 471 0.37 1.10 -22.34
CA GLU A 471 1.53 1.82 -22.88
C GLU A 471 2.82 0.98 -22.81
N GLY A 472 3.78 1.28 -23.71
CA GLY A 472 5.09 0.65 -23.76
C GLY A 472 5.02 -0.86 -24.04
N THR A 473 5.86 -1.63 -23.33
CA THR A 473 6.01 -3.08 -23.55
C THR A 473 5.77 -3.89 -22.28
N LEU A 474 4.96 -4.94 -22.38
CA LEU A 474 4.92 -6.05 -21.42
C LEU A 474 5.69 -7.22 -22.00
N ARG A 475 6.73 -7.70 -21.32
CA ARG A 475 7.66 -8.72 -21.82
C ARG A 475 7.72 -9.94 -20.91
N ALA A 476 7.80 -11.13 -21.50
CA ALA A 476 8.16 -12.36 -20.78
C ALA A 476 9.68 -12.47 -20.64
N GLY A 477 10.16 -12.88 -19.47
CA GLY A 477 11.57 -13.19 -19.21
C GLY A 477 11.85 -14.65 -18.86
N ALA A 478 10.82 -15.50 -18.93
CA ALA A 478 10.90 -16.95 -18.78
C ALA A 478 9.66 -17.61 -19.43
N ALA A 479 9.69 -18.92 -19.69
CA ALA A 479 8.52 -19.66 -20.15
C ALA A 479 7.43 -19.73 -19.06
N ASN A 480 6.16 -19.61 -19.46
CA ASN A 480 5.00 -19.56 -18.56
C ASN A 480 5.09 -18.49 -17.46
N ALA A 481 5.74 -17.34 -17.73
CA ALA A 481 5.78 -16.20 -16.83
C ALA A 481 4.44 -15.43 -16.79
N PHE A 482 3.73 -15.40 -17.93
CA PHE A 482 2.37 -14.86 -18.02
C PHE A 482 1.35 -15.82 -17.41
N SER A 483 0.28 -15.27 -16.82
CA SER A 483 -0.75 -16.08 -16.17
C SER A 483 -1.68 -16.74 -17.19
N ALA A 484 -1.73 -18.07 -17.18
CA ALA A 484 -2.65 -18.88 -17.97
C ALA A 484 -4.14 -18.65 -17.62
N ASN A 485 -4.41 -18.01 -16.47
CA ASN A 485 -5.75 -17.65 -15.99
C ASN A 485 -6.18 -16.23 -16.42
N SER A 486 -5.26 -15.43 -16.99
CA SER A 486 -5.50 -14.00 -17.28
C SER A 486 -5.79 -13.77 -18.77
N THR A 487 -6.81 -12.96 -19.06
CA THR A 487 -7.11 -12.47 -20.42
C THR A 487 -6.21 -11.29 -20.76
N PHE A 488 -5.68 -11.20 -21.99
CA PHE A 488 -4.74 -10.15 -22.39
C PHE A 488 -5.36 -9.20 -23.40
N THR A 489 -5.37 -7.90 -23.08
CA THR A 489 -5.73 -6.82 -24.00
C THR A 489 -4.50 -5.98 -24.32
N VAL A 490 -4.06 -5.96 -25.57
CA VAL A 490 -2.90 -5.18 -26.04
C VAL A 490 -3.40 -3.95 -26.80
N ALA A 491 -3.25 -2.75 -26.23
CA ALA A 491 -3.74 -1.51 -26.84
C ALA A 491 -2.98 -1.16 -28.14
N SER A 492 -3.59 -0.33 -28.99
CA SER A 492 -2.92 0.15 -30.21
C SER A 492 -1.63 0.88 -29.86
N GLY A 493 -0.55 0.60 -30.61
CA GLY A 493 0.77 1.19 -30.37
C GLY A 493 1.58 0.57 -29.22
N THR A 494 1.07 -0.43 -28.51
CA THR A 494 1.78 -1.14 -27.43
C THR A 494 2.25 -2.52 -27.85
N THR A 495 3.17 -3.13 -27.08
CA THR A 495 3.75 -4.43 -27.40
C THR A 495 3.61 -5.45 -26.27
N LEU A 496 3.16 -6.66 -26.63
CA LEU A 496 3.28 -7.87 -25.82
C LEU A 496 4.43 -8.72 -26.38
N ASP A 497 5.55 -8.76 -25.68
CA ASP A 497 6.77 -9.45 -26.12
C ASP A 497 6.96 -10.78 -25.39
N LEU A 498 7.03 -11.89 -26.13
CA LEU A 498 7.34 -13.21 -25.57
C LEU A 498 8.84 -13.43 -25.43
N ALA A 499 9.69 -12.61 -26.06
CA ALA A 499 11.15 -12.71 -26.05
C ALA A 499 11.69 -14.13 -26.39
N GLY A 500 10.94 -14.90 -27.19
CA GLY A 500 11.28 -16.29 -27.54
C GLY A 500 10.82 -17.37 -26.56
N PHE A 501 10.20 -17.01 -25.44
CA PHE A 501 9.67 -17.95 -24.46
C PHE A 501 8.20 -18.29 -24.72
N SER A 502 7.86 -19.57 -24.77
CA SER A 502 6.46 -19.99 -24.87
C SER A 502 5.63 -19.59 -23.65
N GLN A 503 4.43 -19.06 -23.90
CA GLN A 503 3.49 -18.57 -22.89
C GLN A 503 2.11 -19.19 -23.07
N THR A 504 1.37 -19.29 -21.98
CA THR A 504 -0.06 -19.61 -21.99
C THR A 504 -0.81 -18.45 -21.34
N ILE A 505 -1.89 -18.00 -21.99
CA ILE A 505 -2.80 -16.95 -21.52
C ILE A 505 -4.25 -17.41 -21.71
N ALA A 506 -5.20 -16.82 -20.99
CA ALA A 506 -6.60 -17.23 -21.07
C ALA A 506 -7.20 -16.91 -22.44
N SER A 507 -7.00 -15.68 -22.93
CA SER A 507 -7.41 -15.22 -24.26
C SER A 507 -6.63 -13.96 -24.67
N LEU A 508 -6.68 -13.60 -25.97
CA LEU A 508 -5.99 -12.43 -26.54
C LEU A 508 -6.98 -11.51 -27.26
N ALA A 509 -6.92 -10.21 -27.00
CA ALA A 509 -7.70 -9.17 -27.65
C ALA A 509 -6.87 -7.87 -27.85
N GLY A 510 -7.41 -6.95 -28.65
CA GLY A 510 -6.82 -5.61 -28.85
C GLY A 510 -6.20 -5.40 -30.22
N ALA A 511 -5.39 -4.34 -30.33
CA ALA A 511 -4.92 -3.75 -31.59
C ALA A 511 -3.40 -3.49 -31.65
N GLY A 512 -2.65 -3.86 -30.60
CA GLY A 512 -1.20 -3.65 -30.53
C GLY A 512 -0.37 -4.69 -31.29
N THR A 513 0.89 -4.83 -30.90
CA THR A 513 1.82 -5.81 -31.50
C THR A 513 2.08 -6.96 -30.54
N VAL A 514 2.11 -8.19 -31.05
CA VAL A 514 2.65 -9.36 -30.34
C VAL A 514 3.96 -9.78 -31.03
N THR A 515 5.06 -9.78 -30.29
CA THR A 515 6.36 -10.28 -30.77
C THR A 515 6.63 -11.65 -30.15
N LEU A 516 6.54 -12.72 -30.94
CA LEU A 516 6.71 -14.10 -30.46
C LEU A 516 8.17 -14.46 -30.16
N GLY A 517 9.12 -13.82 -30.84
CA GLY A 517 10.48 -14.35 -30.96
C GLY A 517 10.42 -15.75 -31.59
N SER A 518 11.07 -16.73 -30.98
CA SER A 518 10.92 -18.18 -31.25
C SER A 518 9.83 -18.88 -30.42
N GLY A 519 9.11 -18.18 -29.56
CA GLY A 519 8.19 -18.77 -28.57
C GLY A 519 6.79 -19.06 -29.13
N THR A 520 6.07 -19.98 -28.51
CA THR A 520 4.66 -20.26 -28.86
C THR A 520 3.71 -19.54 -27.91
N LEU A 521 2.75 -18.78 -28.45
CA LEU A 521 1.64 -18.22 -27.67
C LEU A 521 0.44 -19.18 -27.68
N THR A 522 0.05 -19.70 -26.52
CA THR A 522 -1.16 -20.51 -26.35
C THR A 522 -2.29 -19.66 -25.76
N ALA A 523 -3.47 -19.64 -26.40
CA ALA A 523 -4.59 -18.80 -25.98
C ALA A 523 -5.97 -19.45 -26.25
N GLY A 524 -6.97 -19.09 -25.44
CA GLY A 524 -8.38 -19.46 -25.58
C GLY A 524 -8.92 -20.43 -24.51
N SER A 525 -8.17 -20.71 -23.44
CA SER A 525 -8.56 -21.64 -22.36
C SER A 525 -9.78 -21.18 -21.54
N ASP A 526 -10.09 -19.89 -21.53
CA ASP A 526 -11.32 -19.35 -20.94
C ASP A 526 -12.59 -19.60 -21.77
N ASN A 527 -12.44 -20.15 -22.99
CA ASN A 527 -13.50 -20.37 -23.97
C ASN A 527 -14.21 -19.10 -24.47
N THR A 528 -13.67 -17.92 -24.18
CA THR A 528 -14.21 -16.65 -24.69
C THR A 528 -13.97 -16.52 -26.20
N SER A 529 -14.81 -15.72 -26.85
CA SER A 529 -14.60 -15.35 -28.25
C SER A 529 -14.06 -13.93 -28.33
N THR A 530 -12.87 -13.75 -28.89
CA THR A 530 -12.15 -12.49 -28.92
C THR A 530 -11.77 -12.07 -30.34
N THR A 531 -11.49 -10.78 -30.51
CA THR A 531 -10.92 -10.22 -31.75
C THR A 531 -9.59 -9.55 -31.44
N PHE A 532 -8.58 -9.91 -32.24
CA PHE A 532 -7.29 -9.22 -32.30
C PHE A 532 -7.15 -8.59 -33.68
N SER A 533 -7.11 -7.25 -33.72
CA SER A 533 -6.88 -6.45 -34.94
C SER A 533 -5.44 -5.99 -35.08
N GLY A 534 -4.61 -6.28 -34.08
CA GLY A 534 -3.19 -6.01 -34.10
C GLY A 534 -2.38 -6.93 -35.01
N THR A 535 -1.06 -6.86 -34.87
CA THR A 535 -0.11 -7.68 -35.64
C THR A 535 0.57 -8.71 -34.75
N ILE A 536 0.76 -9.93 -35.24
CA ILE A 536 1.57 -10.97 -34.60
C ILE A 536 2.78 -11.24 -35.49
N THR A 537 3.98 -11.26 -34.89
CA THR A 537 5.27 -11.28 -35.60
C THR A 537 6.27 -12.24 -34.94
N GLY A 538 7.29 -12.70 -35.67
CA GLY A 538 8.36 -13.57 -35.17
C GLY A 538 8.47 -14.92 -35.91
N THR A 539 9.36 -15.79 -35.44
CA THR A 539 9.55 -17.15 -35.99
C THR A 539 8.82 -18.23 -35.19
N GLY A 540 8.32 -17.88 -34.01
CA GLY A 540 7.45 -18.70 -33.17
C GLY A 540 6.03 -18.84 -33.73
N GLY A 541 5.20 -19.62 -33.02
CA GLY A 541 3.85 -20.00 -33.45
C GLY A 541 2.73 -19.59 -32.50
N VAL A 542 1.51 -19.94 -32.87
CA VAL A 542 0.30 -19.68 -32.06
C VAL A 542 -0.50 -20.95 -31.90
N THR A 543 -0.95 -21.26 -30.69
CA THR A 543 -1.88 -22.38 -30.40
C THR A 543 -3.20 -21.86 -29.88
N LYS A 544 -4.26 -22.02 -30.69
CA LYS A 544 -5.65 -21.77 -30.29
C LYS A 544 -6.22 -23.01 -29.60
N THR A 545 -6.65 -22.85 -28.34
CA THR A 545 -7.31 -23.87 -27.52
C THR A 545 -8.68 -23.38 -27.03
N GLY A 546 -9.45 -24.25 -26.36
CA GLY A 546 -10.80 -23.98 -25.86
C GLY A 546 -11.86 -23.76 -26.96
N THR A 547 -13.14 -23.76 -26.58
CA THR A 547 -14.27 -23.80 -27.52
C THR A 547 -14.59 -22.45 -28.18
N GLY A 548 -14.09 -21.35 -27.64
CA GLY A 548 -14.33 -19.99 -28.16
C GLY A 548 -13.72 -19.72 -29.54
N THR A 549 -14.02 -18.54 -30.11
CA THR A 549 -13.51 -18.08 -31.40
C THR A 549 -12.40 -17.04 -31.24
N LEU A 550 -11.21 -17.28 -31.78
CA LEU A 550 -10.20 -16.23 -31.96
C LEU A 550 -10.34 -15.64 -33.37
N THR A 551 -10.60 -14.34 -33.47
CA THR A 551 -10.72 -13.62 -34.75
C THR A 551 -9.51 -12.74 -34.98
N LEU A 552 -8.72 -13.04 -36.02
CA LEU A 552 -7.57 -12.25 -36.46
C LEU A 552 -7.97 -11.37 -37.64
N THR A 553 -7.96 -10.06 -37.46
CA THR A 553 -8.32 -9.08 -38.51
C THR A 553 -7.14 -8.27 -39.04
N GLY A 554 -6.02 -8.23 -38.33
CA GLY A 554 -4.79 -7.56 -38.76
C GLY A 554 -3.87 -8.41 -39.65
N THR A 555 -2.74 -7.84 -40.01
CA THR A 555 -1.66 -8.48 -40.80
C THR A 555 -0.73 -9.27 -39.88
N ASN A 556 -0.75 -10.60 -39.97
CA ASN A 556 0.09 -11.46 -39.12
C ASN A 556 1.23 -12.05 -39.96
N THR A 557 2.46 -11.69 -39.60
CA THR A 557 3.67 -11.99 -40.39
C THR A 557 4.56 -13.07 -39.77
N TYR A 558 4.12 -13.68 -38.66
CA TYR A 558 4.88 -14.77 -38.05
C TYR A 558 4.89 -16.03 -38.92
N THR A 559 6.00 -16.78 -38.85
CA THR A 559 6.25 -17.93 -39.76
C THR A 559 6.18 -19.30 -39.07
N GLY A 560 6.24 -19.37 -37.74
CA GLY A 560 6.02 -20.60 -36.99
C GLY A 560 4.55 -21.00 -37.00
N SER A 561 4.26 -22.30 -36.91
CA SER A 561 2.93 -22.84 -37.20
C SER A 561 1.80 -22.34 -36.29
N THR A 562 0.59 -22.30 -36.85
CA THR A 562 -0.64 -21.94 -36.15
C THR A 562 -1.46 -23.19 -35.88
N LYS A 563 -1.42 -23.71 -34.65
CA LYS A 563 -2.21 -24.88 -34.25
C LYS A 563 -3.60 -24.47 -33.77
N VAL A 564 -4.65 -25.14 -34.24
CA VAL A 564 -6.03 -24.97 -33.73
C VAL A 564 -6.50 -26.30 -33.14
N SER A 565 -6.34 -26.46 -31.83
CA SER A 565 -6.69 -27.68 -31.10
C SER A 565 -8.16 -27.75 -30.70
N SER A 566 -8.86 -26.62 -30.62
CA SER A 566 -10.31 -26.59 -30.37
C SER A 566 -10.94 -25.24 -30.70
N GLY A 567 -12.27 -25.22 -30.73
CA GLY A 567 -13.07 -24.04 -31.05
C GLY A 567 -12.84 -23.57 -32.48
N LYS A 568 -12.82 -22.25 -32.68
CA LYS A 568 -12.68 -21.65 -34.01
C LYS A 568 -11.52 -20.66 -34.10
N LEU A 569 -10.79 -20.70 -35.21
CA LEU A 569 -9.94 -19.61 -35.68
C LEU A 569 -10.63 -18.95 -36.88
N VAL A 570 -10.78 -17.63 -36.83
CA VAL A 570 -11.28 -16.82 -37.95
C VAL A 570 -10.16 -15.90 -38.42
N VAL A 571 -9.76 -16.02 -39.68
CA VAL A 571 -8.78 -15.12 -40.31
C VAL A 571 -9.52 -14.23 -41.31
N ASN A 572 -9.63 -12.94 -41.01
CA ASN A 572 -10.20 -11.92 -41.90
C ASN A 572 -9.14 -10.92 -42.39
N GLY A 573 -7.95 -10.91 -41.78
CA GLY A 573 -6.76 -10.20 -42.27
C GLY A 573 -5.86 -11.12 -43.09
N SER A 574 -4.56 -11.14 -42.78
CA SER A 574 -3.60 -12.09 -43.38
C SER A 574 -2.83 -12.86 -42.32
N LEU A 575 -2.35 -14.05 -42.70
CA LEU A 575 -1.56 -14.94 -41.86
C LEU A 575 -0.47 -15.65 -42.67
N ALA A 576 0.79 -15.25 -42.47
CA ALA A 576 1.96 -15.83 -43.15
C ALA A 576 2.33 -17.26 -42.68
N SER A 577 1.69 -17.76 -41.63
CA SER A 577 1.90 -19.09 -41.06
C SER A 577 1.01 -20.16 -41.70
N THR A 578 1.47 -21.41 -41.65
CA THR A 578 0.65 -22.59 -41.96
C THR A 578 -0.25 -22.95 -40.77
N VAL A 579 -1.52 -23.26 -41.05
CA VAL A 579 -2.52 -23.60 -40.03
C VAL A 579 -2.69 -25.11 -39.92
N THR A 580 -2.37 -25.69 -38.76
CA THR A 580 -2.63 -27.10 -38.45
C THR A 580 -3.87 -27.23 -37.58
N LEU A 581 -4.90 -27.92 -38.08
CA LEU A 581 -6.13 -28.16 -37.33
C LEU A 581 -6.07 -29.53 -36.64
N ASP A 582 -6.29 -29.56 -35.34
CA ASP A 582 -6.17 -30.75 -34.47
C ASP A 582 -7.40 -30.82 -33.56
N GLY A 583 -8.59 -30.94 -34.17
CA GLY A 583 -9.90 -30.85 -33.50
C GLY A 583 -10.56 -29.45 -33.50
N GLY A 584 -9.91 -28.46 -34.13
CA GLY A 584 -10.46 -27.10 -34.31
C GLY A 584 -11.13 -26.86 -35.67
N THR A 585 -11.83 -25.72 -35.78
CA THR A 585 -12.41 -25.20 -37.03
C THR A 585 -11.66 -23.96 -37.53
N LEU A 586 -11.42 -23.88 -38.84
CA LEU A 586 -10.91 -22.68 -39.52
C LEU A 586 -12.03 -22.00 -40.35
N GLY A 587 -12.01 -20.67 -40.43
CA GLY A 587 -12.81 -19.92 -41.40
C GLY A 587 -12.40 -18.46 -41.49
N GLY A 588 -13.26 -17.64 -42.09
CA GLY A 588 -13.00 -16.21 -42.34
C GLY A 588 -12.87 -15.89 -43.83
N SER A 589 -12.49 -14.66 -44.15
CA SER A 589 -12.36 -14.13 -45.52
C SER A 589 -10.96 -13.64 -45.89
N GLY A 590 -9.97 -13.91 -45.04
CA GLY A 590 -8.59 -13.46 -45.19
C GLY A 590 -7.71 -14.39 -46.01
N THR A 591 -6.39 -14.21 -45.89
CA THR A 591 -5.38 -15.04 -46.57
C THR A 591 -4.54 -15.83 -45.57
N ILE A 592 -4.13 -17.05 -45.93
CA ILE A 592 -3.26 -17.93 -45.12
C ILE A 592 -2.17 -18.54 -46.01
N ALA A 593 -0.99 -18.87 -45.46
CA ALA A 593 0.05 -19.52 -46.26
C ALA A 593 -0.34 -20.95 -46.67
N GLY A 594 -0.90 -21.74 -45.74
CA GLY A 594 -1.35 -23.11 -46.00
C GLY A 594 -2.20 -23.68 -44.87
N VAL A 595 -2.84 -24.83 -45.11
CA VAL A 595 -3.63 -25.55 -44.10
C VAL A 595 -3.32 -27.05 -44.12
N SER A 596 -3.20 -27.64 -42.93
CA SER A 596 -3.10 -29.08 -42.70
C SER A 596 -4.23 -29.51 -41.76
N VAL A 597 -4.92 -30.60 -42.08
CA VAL A 597 -6.17 -31.01 -41.43
C VAL A 597 -6.00 -32.37 -40.77
N GLY A 598 -5.94 -32.40 -39.43
CA GLY A 598 -5.98 -33.61 -38.62
C GLY A 598 -7.38 -34.21 -38.50
N SER A 599 -7.47 -35.43 -37.98
CA SER A 599 -8.75 -36.15 -37.82
C SER A 599 -9.75 -35.36 -36.98
N GLY A 600 -10.95 -35.11 -37.52
CA GLY A 600 -12.04 -34.42 -36.83
C GLY A 600 -12.03 -32.89 -36.93
N ALA A 601 -11.09 -32.29 -37.67
CA ALA A 601 -11.09 -30.86 -37.96
C ALA A 601 -11.96 -30.48 -39.18
N THR A 602 -12.40 -29.21 -39.21
CA THR A 602 -13.28 -28.67 -40.27
C THR A 602 -12.75 -27.34 -40.83
N VAL A 603 -12.81 -27.16 -42.15
CA VAL A 603 -12.57 -25.87 -42.81
C VAL A 603 -13.91 -25.34 -43.33
N VAL A 604 -14.33 -24.16 -42.87
CA VAL A 604 -15.59 -23.52 -43.25
C VAL A 604 -15.29 -22.31 -44.16
N PRO A 605 -15.61 -22.37 -45.46
CA PRO A 605 -15.46 -21.22 -46.35
C PRO A 605 -16.46 -20.10 -45.99
N PRO A 606 -16.18 -18.83 -46.37
CA PRO A 606 -17.09 -17.73 -46.09
C PRO A 606 -18.42 -17.87 -46.84
N ALA A 607 -19.52 -17.40 -46.24
CA ALA A 607 -20.90 -17.64 -46.69
C ALA A 607 -21.30 -17.06 -48.07
N TRP A 608 -20.38 -16.37 -48.75
CA TRP A 608 -20.56 -15.81 -50.10
C TRP A 608 -19.64 -16.47 -51.15
N ALA A 609 -19.04 -17.62 -50.83
CA ALA A 609 -18.07 -18.33 -51.66
C ALA A 609 -18.67 -18.96 -52.94
N VAL A 610 -19.00 -18.11 -53.93
CA VAL A 610 -19.15 -18.52 -55.32
C VAL A 610 -17.90 -18.15 -56.15
N ARG A 611 -17.13 -17.11 -55.79
CA ARG A 611 -15.97 -16.64 -56.60
C ARG A 611 -14.70 -16.13 -55.89
N SER A 612 -14.56 -16.21 -54.57
CA SER A 612 -13.27 -15.91 -53.90
C SER A 612 -13.04 -16.80 -52.67
N PRO A 613 -12.28 -17.90 -52.80
CA PRO A 613 -11.96 -18.75 -51.66
C PRO A 613 -10.90 -18.10 -50.75
N LEU A 614 -10.78 -18.63 -49.53
CA LEU A 614 -9.57 -18.56 -48.71
C LEU A 614 -8.35 -18.93 -49.57
N THR A 615 -7.51 -17.95 -49.93
CA THR A 615 -6.37 -18.21 -50.81
C THR A 615 -5.24 -18.85 -50.02
N VAL A 616 -5.05 -20.15 -50.22
CA VAL A 616 -3.86 -20.91 -49.80
C VAL A 616 -2.76 -20.67 -50.83
N SER A 617 -1.55 -20.34 -50.38
CA SER A 617 -0.47 -19.94 -51.29
C SER A 617 0.24 -21.11 -51.97
N GLU A 618 0.22 -22.30 -51.37
CA GLU A 618 0.86 -23.50 -51.93
C GLU A 618 0.22 -24.79 -51.39
N VAL A 619 0.01 -25.78 -52.26
CA VAL A 619 -0.33 -27.16 -51.88
C VAL A 619 0.94 -27.98 -52.10
N LEU A 620 1.53 -28.50 -51.02
CA LEU A 620 2.72 -29.35 -51.13
C LEU A 620 2.39 -30.67 -51.85
N PRO A 621 3.33 -31.22 -52.64
CA PRO A 621 3.05 -32.31 -53.58
C PRO A 621 2.72 -33.63 -52.89
N GLU A 622 1.90 -34.45 -53.54
CA GLU A 622 1.44 -35.75 -53.06
C GLU A 622 2.61 -36.73 -52.82
N GLY A 623 2.66 -37.33 -51.63
CA GLY A 623 3.75 -38.19 -51.19
C GLY A 623 3.44 -39.01 -49.94
N GLU A 624 2.69 -40.10 -50.13
CA GLU A 624 2.41 -41.22 -49.21
C GLU A 624 1.49 -41.04 -47.98
N SER A 625 0.69 -42.10 -47.76
CA SER A 625 -0.31 -42.35 -46.72
C SER A 625 -1.58 -41.48 -46.74
N VAL A 626 -2.73 -42.12 -46.94
CA VAL A 626 -4.07 -41.51 -46.98
C VAL A 626 -4.67 -41.41 -45.57
N PRO A 627 -4.96 -40.20 -45.04
CA PRO A 627 -5.86 -40.00 -43.91
C PRO A 627 -7.31 -39.81 -44.41
N PRO A 628 -8.33 -39.81 -43.52
CA PRO A 628 -9.72 -39.84 -43.95
C PRO A 628 -10.20 -38.57 -44.66
N LEU A 629 -11.18 -38.77 -45.54
CA LEU A 629 -11.85 -37.83 -46.43
C LEU A 629 -12.01 -36.39 -45.87
N LEU A 630 -11.52 -35.40 -46.62
CA LEU A 630 -11.77 -33.98 -46.40
C LEU A 630 -13.28 -33.68 -46.47
N THR A 631 -13.93 -33.57 -45.31
CA THR A 631 -15.36 -33.28 -45.24
C THR A 631 -15.62 -31.78 -45.44
N VAL A 632 -15.68 -31.36 -46.70
CA VAL A 632 -16.22 -30.05 -47.06
C VAL A 632 -17.74 -30.11 -46.88
N VAL A 633 -18.25 -29.56 -45.78
CA VAL A 633 -19.70 -29.46 -45.54
C VAL A 633 -20.25 -28.33 -46.42
N ALA A 634 -20.77 -28.71 -47.60
CA ALA A 634 -21.59 -27.82 -48.42
C ALA A 634 -22.93 -27.53 -47.70
N PRO A 635 -23.56 -26.36 -47.96
CA PRO A 635 -24.95 -26.13 -47.54
C PRO A 635 -25.87 -27.20 -48.14
N ILE A 636 -26.85 -27.66 -47.37
CA ILE A 636 -27.85 -28.61 -47.86
C ILE A 636 -28.79 -27.87 -48.80
N GLU A 637 -28.63 -28.09 -50.12
CA GLU A 637 -29.67 -27.75 -51.09
C GLU A 637 -30.78 -28.82 -51.06
N PRO A 638 -32.06 -28.45 -51.15
CA PRO A 638 -33.15 -29.40 -51.27
C PRO A 638 -33.09 -30.09 -52.64
N SER A 639 -32.92 -31.42 -52.64
CA SER A 639 -32.81 -32.23 -53.85
C SER A 639 -34.04 -32.11 -54.76
N PRO A 640 -33.88 -31.93 -56.09
CA PRO A 640 -35.00 -31.85 -57.02
C PRO A 640 -35.64 -33.24 -57.22
N ALA A 641 -36.97 -33.30 -57.12
CA ALA A 641 -37.71 -34.55 -57.31
C ALA A 641 -37.61 -35.07 -58.75
N THR A 642 -37.16 -36.32 -58.90
CA THR A 642 -37.09 -37.02 -60.19
C THR A 642 -38.43 -37.67 -60.55
N VAL A 643 -39.03 -37.24 -61.66
CA VAL A 643 -40.23 -37.86 -62.26
C VAL A 643 -39.80 -38.75 -63.43
N PRO A 644 -40.25 -40.02 -63.53
CA PRO A 644 -39.96 -40.88 -64.67
C PRO A 644 -40.98 -40.71 -65.82
N PRO A 645 -40.55 -40.73 -67.10
CA PRO A 645 -41.43 -40.80 -68.27
C PRO A 645 -41.40 -42.21 -68.94
N PRO A 646 -42.21 -42.49 -69.96
CA PRO A 646 -43.65 -42.21 -70.10
C PRO A 646 -44.43 -43.47 -70.56
N SER A 647 -45.77 -43.39 -70.66
CA SER A 647 -46.58 -44.30 -71.49
C SER A 647 -47.56 -43.53 -72.37
N ILE A 648 -48.00 -44.15 -73.48
CA ILE A 648 -48.42 -43.45 -74.70
C ILE A 648 -49.94 -43.43 -74.92
N ALA A 649 -50.41 -42.29 -75.46
CA ALA A 649 -51.64 -42.03 -76.23
C ALA A 649 -53.03 -42.21 -75.58
N SER A 650 -53.76 -41.10 -75.48
CA SER A 650 -54.76 -40.75 -76.51
C SER A 650 -54.99 -39.23 -76.57
N ASP A 651 -55.35 -38.73 -77.75
CA ASP A 651 -55.29 -37.31 -78.18
C ASP A 651 -56.65 -36.92 -78.83
N PRO A 652 -56.85 -35.71 -79.40
CA PRO A 652 -57.29 -34.44 -78.80
C PRO A 652 -58.76 -34.11 -79.23
N PRO A 653 -59.25 -32.88 -79.58
CA PRO A 653 -58.76 -31.49 -79.37
C PRO A 653 -59.83 -30.46 -78.90
N THR A 654 -59.41 -29.25 -78.46
CA THR A 654 -59.57 -27.96 -79.23
C THR A 654 -59.29 -26.65 -78.44
N ARG A 655 -58.40 -25.82 -79.03
CA ARG A 655 -58.35 -24.32 -79.08
C ARG A 655 -58.07 -23.42 -77.83
N ALA A 656 -56.96 -22.67 -77.92
CA ALA A 656 -56.70 -21.35 -77.29
C ALA A 656 -57.27 -20.17 -78.17
N PRO A 657 -57.04 -18.83 -77.96
CA PRO A 657 -55.79 -18.05 -77.67
C PRO A 657 -55.90 -17.10 -76.42
N LEU A 658 -54.88 -16.48 -75.78
CA LEU A 658 -53.63 -15.70 -76.08
C LEU A 658 -53.73 -14.16 -76.11
N SER A 659 -52.78 -13.48 -75.43
CA SER A 659 -52.25 -12.11 -75.74
C SER A 659 -50.97 -11.76 -74.90
N THR A 660 -50.70 -10.48 -74.56
CA THR A 660 -49.37 -9.84 -74.81
C THR A 660 -49.10 -8.53 -74.01
N SER A 661 -47.89 -7.94 -73.87
CA SER A 661 -46.45 -8.40 -73.83
C SER A 661 -45.47 -7.17 -73.77
N VAL A 662 -44.16 -7.37 -73.43
CA VAL A 662 -42.97 -6.52 -73.80
C VAL A 662 -42.75 -5.15 -73.07
N ALA A 663 -41.55 -4.59 -72.78
CA ALA A 663 -40.16 -5.08 -72.50
C ALA A 663 -39.14 -3.93 -72.10
N PHE A 664 -37.93 -4.29 -71.57
CA PHE A 664 -36.60 -3.57 -71.50
C PHE A 664 -36.47 -2.20 -70.74
N ASP A 665 -35.32 -1.71 -70.19
CA ASP A 665 -33.90 -2.17 -69.99
C ASP A 665 -33.22 -1.55 -68.70
N THR A 666 -31.87 -1.53 -68.59
CA THR A 666 -31.03 -1.65 -67.34
C THR A 666 -30.18 -0.40 -66.89
N VAL A 667 -29.62 -0.39 -65.65
CA VAL A 667 -28.23 0.07 -65.20
C VAL A 667 -28.06 0.98 -63.90
N VAL A 668 -27.70 0.37 -62.74
CA VAL A 668 -26.53 0.57 -61.77
C VAL A 668 -26.19 1.89 -60.96
N VAL A 669 -26.27 1.82 -59.58
CA VAL A 669 -25.39 2.39 -58.45
C VAL A 669 -25.34 3.94 -58.19
N PRO A 670 -24.97 4.58 -57.00
CA PRO A 670 -24.42 4.17 -55.65
C PRO A 670 -25.06 4.77 -54.31
N GLU A 671 -24.54 4.31 -53.14
CA GLU A 671 -24.25 4.94 -51.79
C GLU A 671 -25.20 5.83 -50.89
N LYS A 672 -24.82 5.95 -49.59
CA LYS A 672 -25.39 6.60 -48.34
C LYS A 672 -25.47 8.17 -48.39
N PRO A 673 -26.03 8.98 -47.42
CA PRO A 673 -26.12 8.79 -45.93
C PRO A 673 -27.34 9.41 -45.10
N GLU A 674 -27.32 9.18 -43.77
CA GLU A 674 -27.72 10.01 -42.58
C GLU A 674 -29.12 10.60 -42.19
N LEU A 675 -29.43 10.39 -40.88
CA LEU A 675 -29.98 11.26 -39.80
C LEU A 675 -31.48 11.66 -39.58
N SER A 676 -31.90 11.46 -38.32
CA SER A 676 -32.75 12.32 -37.42
C SER A 676 -34.28 12.11 -37.21
N ALA A 677 -34.59 11.52 -36.02
CA ALA A 677 -35.39 12.09 -34.91
C ALA A 677 -36.93 11.90 -34.74
N VAL A 678 -37.30 11.26 -33.59
CA VAL A 678 -38.43 11.57 -32.65
C VAL A 678 -39.87 11.18 -33.12
N ARG A 679 -40.80 10.57 -32.33
CA ARG A 679 -41.11 10.59 -30.86
C ARG A 679 -41.75 9.26 -30.32
N ILE A 680 -41.91 9.17 -28.99
CA ILE A 680 -42.33 8.02 -28.14
C ILE A 680 -43.88 8.00 -27.93
N VAL A 681 -44.62 6.88 -27.67
CA VAL A 681 -45.03 6.34 -26.32
C VAL A 681 -45.77 4.97 -26.38
N VAL A 682 -45.17 3.94 -25.71
CA VAL A 682 -45.66 2.90 -24.73
C VAL A 682 -47.03 2.15 -24.90
N PRO A 683 -47.07 0.82 -24.60
CA PRO A 683 -47.84 0.33 -23.43
C PRO A 683 -47.19 -0.77 -22.52
N GLU A 684 -47.43 -0.63 -21.20
CA GLU A 684 -47.72 -1.59 -20.10
C GLU A 684 -46.92 -2.88 -19.72
N SER A 685 -46.40 -2.86 -18.47
CA SER A 685 -46.35 -3.92 -17.40
C SER A 685 -45.64 -5.29 -17.64
N THR A 686 -44.88 -5.89 -16.72
CA THR A 686 -45.18 -6.18 -15.28
C THR A 686 -43.90 -6.59 -14.50
N LEU A 687 -43.72 -6.16 -13.23
CA LEU A 687 -43.02 -6.93 -12.17
C LEU A 687 -43.38 -6.42 -10.75
N ILE A 688 -42.90 -7.12 -9.70
CA ILE A 688 -43.62 -7.40 -8.43
C ILE A 688 -42.87 -6.85 -7.17
N VAL A 689 -43.54 -5.98 -6.37
CA VAL A 689 -43.80 -6.04 -4.88
C VAL A 689 -42.59 -6.08 -3.88
N PRO A 690 -42.61 -5.46 -2.66
CA PRO A 690 -43.27 -4.21 -2.19
C PRO A 690 -42.48 -3.33 -1.14
N ALA A 691 -43.04 -2.14 -0.84
CA ALA A 691 -43.16 -1.39 0.44
C ALA A 691 -42.01 -1.25 1.51
N PRO A 692 -41.76 -0.02 2.00
CA PRO A 692 -41.09 0.29 3.28
C PRO A 692 -42.08 0.72 4.40
N GLU A 693 -41.68 0.68 5.68
CA GLU A 693 -42.43 1.33 6.78
C GLU A 693 -41.55 1.83 7.95
N ILE A 694 -42.16 2.61 8.87
CA ILE A 694 -41.53 3.63 9.74
C ILE A 694 -41.73 3.34 11.25
N ALA A 695 -40.69 3.69 12.03
CA ALA A 695 -40.56 3.97 13.47
C ALA A 695 -41.68 3.64 14.52
N PHE A 696 -41.24 3.11 15.67
CA PHE A 696 -41.65 3.44 17.06
C PHE A 696 -40.39 3.23 17.95
N GLU A 697 -39.88 4.19 18.73
CA GLU A 697 -40.33 4.83 19.99
C GLU A 697 -40.10 3.99 21.28
N LYS A 698 -39.82 4.70 22.39
CA LYS A 698 -39.20 4.28 23.66
C LYS A 698 -39.85 3.09 24.39
N LEU A 699 -39.00 2.28 25.03
CA LEU A 699 -38.97 2.13 26.50
C LEU A 699 -37.57 1.73 26.99
#